data_AF-A0A328RWT3-F1
#
_entry.id   AF-A0A328RWT3-F1
#
_cell.length_a   1.000
_cell.length_b   1.000
_cell.length_c   1.000
_cell.angle_alpha   90.00
_cell.angle_beta   90.00
_cell.angle_gamma   90.00
#
_symmetry.space_group_name_H-M   'P 1'
#
loop_
_entity.id
_entity.type
_entity.pdbx_description
1 polymer ?
#
loop_
_entity_poly.entity_id
_entity_poly.type
_entity_poly.pdbx_seq_one_letter_code
_entity_poly.pdbx_strand_id
1 'polypeptide(L)'
;MPSYHHLLEADFAQIEHINQIIHNNIIHDSWECFDTALLLEQHPQYGVYNSTNPRSSKITKNVTDVRYNSFLVNIDTISYADYKAYMYTFEVRNVLWDGAYKITRSKNNNNDPDITHKGVVQVTKGTDDNTINIYVEGEGCEDIRVCFHMSQAGTGRNISTSSIIIQNDDLYEEQYDKSFNHTGKVVDALGKPLSNVELTLSACTSEGLDTEGGIPSCVGKMSDKNGNYTLTYGATDRPSLYYAKITAKQGLFEVSKVIQVNKIQENKRGVIWGDEKQYNGVWKGSIKEFKIQIAVYNKYNIHDPDLDKQLIGSRVNVTMINPHTKEQVSQTCTIQQDGYINPRVNYRRYYEDKSILRVSLEANTAFGTVISEREVTHEYAKATSWVNLNTMISSDDGPDWVMVPASTISPNEDIQTITIARDITICGTKGTNACKIDGLDKYNPFVVSNSSPATDNRIKFRLIGVSIYNCTPAILVNEGSALYIDKCVFRGNSHPAHHHKGCCIYTRNTDFTNKQHNLFQTHVTNSTFYNNVGNEIQSIGESHLDHNLFRTDNSKYLMQPEPKVVSVVAGEVTYKYNKSHIKITDKEMTSNHSYAKALAYVYRGAKFNGRGPNQLYGDMTLPLYDDPWYNQAYTYAIYYYPYLHRPTKIVCSPRKGFERKSTGHGSSSKRWIFYDGYYFIRREQGKGNKNDPWTSTELAIPVNTGIYDSYYDEFTQKEYDPRLSSYKTRKETKFMPDTW
;
A
#
# COMPACT_ATOMS: atom_id res chain seq x y z
N MET A 1 -89.65 -22.50 -27.04
CA MET A 1 -88.47 -21.66 -26.74
C MET A 1 -87.33 -22.60 -26.39
N PRO A 2 -86.20 -22.57 -27.11
CA PRO A 2 -85.02 -23.37 -26.76
C PRO A 2 -84.35 -22.77 -25.50
N SER A 3 -83.94 -23.61 -24.56
CA SER A 3 -83.26 -23.21 -23.33
C SER A 3 -81.81 -22.79 -23.61
N TYR A 4 -81.42 -21.63 -23.09
CA TYR A 4 -80.09 -21.00 -23.22
C TYR A 4 -78.99 -21.68 -22.36
N HIS A 5 -79.08 -22.99 -22.12
CA HIS A 5 -78.11 -23.69 -21.26
C HIS A 5 -76.72 -23.88 -21.89
N HIS A 6 -76.59 -23.83 -23.23
CA HIS A 6 -75.32 -24.10 -23.91
C HIS A 6 -74.34 -22.92 -23.99
N LEU A 7 -74.71 -21.71 -23.56
CA LEU A 7 -73.80 -20.55 -23.51
C LEU A 7 -73.16 -20.33 -22.12
N LEU A 8 -73.38 -21.25 -21.17
CA LEU A 8 -72.80 -21.22 -19.82
C LEU A 8 -71.47 -22.00 -19.72
N GLU A 9 -71.13 -22.86 -20.68
CA GLU A 9 -69.98 -23.78 -20.57
C GLU A 9 -68.62 -23.15 -20.94
N ALA A 10 -68.57 -22.01 -21.65
CA ALA A 10 -67.31 -21.37 -22.07
C ALA A 10 -66.67 -20.46 -20.99
N ASP A 11 -67.46 -19.93 -20.06
CA ASP A 11 -67.00 -18.99 -19.00
C ASP A 11 -66.39 -19.72 -17.78
N PHE A 12 -66.81 -20.96 -17.52
CA PHE A 12 -66.35 -21.72 -16.34
C PHE A 12 -64.85 -22.00 -16.38
N ALA A 13 -64.28 -22.31 -17.55
CA ALA A 13 -62.87 -22.67 -17.69
C ALA A 13 -61.90 -21.51 -17.43
N GLN A 14 -62.28 -20.27 -17.77
CA GLN A 14 -61.46 -19.08 -17.49
C GLN A 14 -61.52 -18.68 -16.03
N ILE A 15 -62.71 -18.71 -15.42
CA ILE A 15 -62.89 -18.45 -13.99
C ILE A 15 -62.13 -19.52 -13.17
N GLU A 16 -62.18 -20.79 -13.60
CA GLU A 16 -61.44 -21.88 -12.98
C GLU A 16 -59.91 -21.71 -13.11
N HIS A 17 -59.41 -21.27 -14.25
CA HIS A 17 -57.98 -20.99 -14.46
C HIS A 17 -57.47 -19.88 -13.53
N ILE A 18 -58.21 -18.78 -13.38
CA ILE A 18 -57.84 -17.69 -12.45
C ILE A 18 -57.85 -18.19 -11.01
N ASN A 19 -58.85 -18.98 -10.62
CA ASN A 19 -58.92 -19.59 -9.30
C ASN A 19 -57.75 -20.55 -9.01
N GLN A 20 -57.28 -21.30 -10.02
CA GLN A 20 -56.14 -22.22 -9.91
C GLN A 20 -54.79 -21.49 -9.77
N ILE A 21 -54.59 -20.38 -10.48
CA ILE A 21 -53.39 -19.51 -10.32
C ILE A 21 -53.30 -19.02 -8.88
N ILE A 22 -54.43 -18.70 -8.26
CA ILE A 22 -54.49 -18.09 -6.93
C ILE A 22 -54.36 -19.13 -5.82
N HIS A 23 -54.93 -20.33 -5.99
CA HIS A 23 -54.73 -21.41 -5.03
C HIS A 23 -53.25 -21.82 -4.89
N ASN A 24 -52.47 -21.71 -5.97
CA ASN A 24 -51.05 -22.03 -5.97
C ASN A 24 -50.13 -20.87 -5.54
N ASN A 25 -50.66 -19.65 -5.33
CA ASN A 25 -49.91 -18.46 -4.92
C ASN A 25 -50.55 -17.81 -3.67
N ILE A 26 -50.04 -18.12 -2.48
CA ILE A 26 -50.61 -17.78 -1.15
C ILE A 26 -50.73 -16.26 -0.88
N ILE A 27 -50.13 -15.38 -1.70
CA ILE A 27 -49.98 -13.93 -1.44
C ILE A 27 -50.81 -13.05 -2.40
N HIS A 28 -51.90 -13.56 -2.99
CA HIS A 28 -52.69 -12.76 -3.95
C HIS A 28 -53.63 -11.73 -3.28
N ASP A 29 -53.45 -10.45 -3.59
CA ASP A 29 -54.24 -9.29 -3.12
C ASP A 29 -54.37 -8.25 -4.27
N SER A 30 -55.59 -7.98 -4.74
CA SER A 30 -55.83 -7.02 -5.83
C SER A 30 -57.22 -6.35 -5.80
N TRP A 31 -57.39 -5.26 -6.59
CA TRP A 31 -58.68 -4.58 -6.77
C TRP A 31 -59.10 -4.62 -8.23
N GLU A 32 -60.29 -5.16 -8.49
CA GLU A 32 -60.89 -5.18 -9.83
C GLU A 32 -62.02 -4.16 -9.94
N CYS A 33 -61.99 -3.31 -10.97
CA CYS A 33 -62.89 -2.16 -11.07
C CYS A 33 -63.78 -2.19 -12.31
N PHE A 34 -65.07 -1.97 -12.09
CA PHE A 34 -66.01 -1.48 -13.09
C PHE A 34 -65.91 0.05 -13.20
N ASP A 35 -65.96 0.60 -14.40
CA ASP A 35 -66.02 2.04 -14.65
C ASP A 35 -67.08 2.34 -15.74
N THR A 36 -68.02 3.25 -15.44
CA THR A 36 -69.12 3.60 -16.36
C THR A 36 -68.61 4.20 -17.66
N ALA A 37 -67.53 4.98 -17.64
CA ALA A 37 -66.97 5.55 -18.86
C ALA A 37 -66.35 4.48 -19.75
N LEU A 38 -65.65 3.50 -19.15
CA LEU A 38 -65.09 2.36 -19.86
C LEU A 38 -66.20 1.46 -20.44
N LEU A 39 -67.29 1.27 -19.69
CA LEU A 39 -68.49 0.59 -20.20
C LEU A 39 -69.01 1.26 -21.48
N LEU A 40 -69.19 2.59 -21.47
CA LEU A 40 -69.75 3.29 -22.63
C LEU A 40 -68.77 3.41 -23.80
N GLU A 41 -67.47 3.36 -23.54
CA GLU A 41 -66.44 3.23 -24.58
C GLU A 41 -66.54 1.87 -25.29
N GLN A 42 -66.71 0.79 -24.53
CA GLN A 42 -66.78 -0.58 -25.05
C GLN A 42 -68.17 -0.94 -25.61
N HIS A 43 -69.22 -0.35 -25.05
CA HIS A 43 -70.62 -0.63 -25.36
C HIS A 43 -71.41 0.67 -25.61
N PRO A 44 -71.13 1.36 -26.73
CA PRO A 44 -71.74 2.66 -27.03
C PRO A 44 -73.26 2.59 -27.25
N GLN A 45 -73.85 1.40 -27.40
CA GLN A 45 -75.30 1.25 -27.54
C GLN A 45 -76.09 1.68 -26.29
N TYR A 46 -75.45 1.73 -25.11
CA TYR A 46 -76.10 2.04 -23.83
C TYR A 46 -76.03 3.53 -23.45
N GLY A 47 -75.27 4.35 -24.18
CA GLY A 47 -75.03 5.73 -23.79
C GLY A 47 -74.11 6.50 -24.72
N VAL A 48 -73.66 7.66 -24.24
CA VAL A 48 -72.71 8.52 -24.94
C VAL A 48 -71.41 8.55 -24.15
N TYR A 49 -70.33 8.04 -24.75
CA TYR A 49 -68.98 8.15 -24.20
C TYR A 49 -68.33 9.49 -24.59
N ASN A 50 -67.69 10.16 -23.64
CA ASN A 50 -66.89 11.36 -23.90
C ASN A 50 -65.39 11.07 -23.70
N SER A 51 -64.67 10.88 -24.81
CA SER A 51 -63.23 10.61 -24.80
C SER A 51 -62.36 11.74 -24.26
N THR A 52 -62.85 12.99 -24.24
CA THR A 52 -62.11 14.15 -23.68
C THR A 52 -62.36 14.36 -22.19
N ASN A 53 -63.47 13.86 -21.65
CA ASN A 53 -63.77 13.90 -20.23
C ASN A 53 -64.65 12.70 -19.86
N PRO A 54 -64.04 11.53 -19.59
CA PRO A 54 -64.73 10.28 -19.28
C PRO A 54 -65.84 10.42 -18.22
N ARG A 55 -65.67 11.29 -17.23
CA ARG A 55 -66.66 11.60 -16.17
C ARG A 55 -67.97 12.24 -16.64
N SER A 56 -68.01 12.74 -17.88
CA SER A 56 -69.20 13.35 -18.48
C SER A 56 -69.93 12.41 -19.43
N SER A 57 -69.52 11.13 -19.46
CA SER A 57 -70.20 10.08 -20.22
C SER A 57 -71.59 9.82 -19.63
N LYS A 58 -72.59 9.59 -20.49
CA LYS A 58 -74.00 9.55 -20.09
C LYS A 58 -74.68 8.25 -20.47
N ILE A 59 -75.24 7.55 -19.50
CA ILE A 59 -76.10 6.39 -19.75
C ILE A 59 -77.46 6.90 -20.26
N THR A 60 -77.89 6.41 -21.42
CA THR A 60 -79.16 6.81 -22.06
C THR A 60 -80.16 5.67 -22.20
N LYS A 61 -79.74 4.43 -21.94
CA LYS A 61 -80.56 3.22 -21.96
C LYS A 61 -80.14 2.30 -20.82
N ASN A 62 -81.05 1.43 -20.38
CA ASN A 62 -80.70 0.41 -19.40
C ASN A 62 -79.60 -0.50 -19.95
N VAL A 63 -78.68 -0.87 -19.07
CA VAL A 63 -77.59 -1.80 -19.33
C VAL A 63 -78.04 -3.14 -18.80
N THR A 64 -78.08 -4.16 -19.67
CA THR A 64 -78.53 -5.49 -19.28
C THR A 64 -77.45 -6.52 -19.63
N ASP A 65 -77.11 -7.35 -18.64
CA ASP A 65 -76.21 -8.50 -18.70
C ASP A 65 -74.84 -8.24 -19.36
N VAL A 66 -74.23 -7.08 -19.07
CA VAL A 66 -72.87 -6.81 -19.55
C VAL A 66 -71.85 -7.52 -18.67
N ARG A 67 -71.03 -8.36 -19.30
CA ARG A 67 -70.07 -9.25 -18.62
C ARG A 67 -68.67 -8.65 -18.63
N TYR A 68 -68.07 -8.61 -17.45
CA TYR A 68 -66.64 -8.41 -17.24
C TYR A 68 -66.05 -9.70 -16.66
N ASN A 69 -64.72 -9.83 -16.69
CA ASN A 69 -64.01 -11.05 -16.27
C ASN A 69 -64.45 -11.61 -14.91
N SER A 70 -64.86 -10.74 -13.97
CA SER A 70 -65.18 -11.12 -12.59
C SER A 70 -66.59 -10.76 -12.11
N PHE A 71 -67.38 -10.06 -12.92
CA PHE A 71 -68.71 -9.62 -12.51
C PHE A 71 -69.61 -9.33 -13.72
N LEU A 72 -70.92 -9.49 -13.50
CA LEU A 72 -71.96 -9.08 -14.44
C LEU A 72 -72.60 -7.79 -13.92
N VAL A 73 -72.86 -6.85 -14.84
CA VAL A 73 -73.39 -5.52 -14.54
C VAL A 73 -74.73 -5.30 -15.21
N ASN A 74 -75.71 -4.89 -14.42
CA ASN A 74 -77.00 -4.37 -14.84
C ASN A 74 -77.15 -2.93 -14.34
N ILE A 75 -77.69 -2.03 -15.18
CA ILE A 75 -77.92 -0.63 -14.80
C ILE A 75 -79.30 -0.22 -15.27
N ASP A 76 -80.20 0.03 -14.31
CA ASP A 76 -81.57 0.46 -14.58
C ASP A 76 -81.76 1.95 -14.31
N THR A 77 -82.34 2.66 -15.27
CA THR A 77 -82.70 4.07 -15.12
C THR A 77 -84.04 4.17 -14.38
N ILE A 78 -84.04 4.83 -13.22
CA ILE A 78 -85.22 5.08 -12.39
C ILE A 78 -85.51 6.58 -12.48
N SER A 79 -86.43 6.99 -13.36
CA SER A 79 -86.80 8.40 -13.52
C SER A 79 -88.12 8.71 -12.82
N TYR A 80 -88.13 9.75 -11.97
CA TYR A 80 -89.35 10.45 -11.56
C TYR A 80 -89.32 11.87 -12.15
N ALA A 81 -90.49 12.52 -12.26
CA ALA A 81 -90.70 13.73 -13.08
C ALA A 81 -89.72 14.89 -12.83
N ASP A 82 -89.06 14.95 -11.67
CA ASP A 82 -88.15 16.05 -11.29
C ASP A 82 -86.70 15.62 -10.92
N TYR A 83 -86.31 14.34 -11.06
CA TYR A 83 -84.93 13.88 -10.79
C TYR A 83 -84.56 12.55 -11.48
N LYS A 84 -83.28 12.40 -11.85
CA LYS A 84 -82.68 11.14 -12.37
C LYS A 84 -82.06 10.32 -11.26
N ALA A 85 -82.33 9.01 -11.26
CA ALA A 85 -81.67 8.04 -10.42
C ALA A 85 -81.31 6.76 -11.20
N TYR A 86 -80.29 6.04 -10.74
CA TYR A 86 -79.82 4.79 -11.34
C TYR A 86 -79.68 3.71 -10.28
N MET A 87 -80.05 2.48 -10.64
CA MET A 87 -79.73 1.27 -9.89
C MET A 87 -78.64 0.51 -10.62
N TYR A 88 -77.46 0.42 -10.02
CA TYR A 88 -76.36 -0.42 -10.50
C TYR A 88 -76.37 -1.74 -9.74
N THR A 89 -76.63 -2.82 -10.45
CA THR A 89 -76.65 -4.17 -9.90
C THR A 89 -75.41 -4.92 -10.40
N PHE A 90 -74.53 -5.27 -9.47
CA PHE A 90 -73.34 -6.06 -9.72
C PHE A 90 -73.55 -7.47 -9.19
N GLU A 91 -73.51 -8.47 -10.07
CA GLU A 91 -73.41 -9.87 -9.68
C GLU A 91 -71.93 -10.27 -9.76
N VAL A 92 -71.26 -10.32 -8.62
CA VAL A 92 -69.83 -10.67 -8.54
C VAL A 92 -69.69 -12.19 -8.67
N ARG A 93 -69.15 -12.62 -9.81
CA ARG A 93 -69.01 -14.05 -10.17
C ARG A 93 -67.63 -14.62 -9.84
N ASN A 94 -66.83 -13.86 -9.09
CA ASN A 94 -65.48 -14.23 -8.68
C ASN A 94 -65.45 -14.64 -7.19
N VAL A 95 -64.89 -15.81 -6.90
CA VAL A 95 -64.83 -16.44 -5.57
C VAL A 95 -63.83 -15.78 -4.62
N LEU A 96 -62.96 -14.93 -5.18
CA LEU A 96 -61.95 -14.14 -4.46
C LEU A 96 -62.55 -12.89 -3.82
N TRP A 97 -63.77 -12.51 -4.20
CA TRP A 97 -64.38 -11.34 -3.62
C TRP A 97 -64.63 -11.61 -2.14
N ASP A 98 -63.90 -10.89 -1.29
CA ASP A 98 -63.97 -11.04 0.17
C ASP A 98 -65.10 -10.23 0.81
N GLY A 99 -65.96 -9.66 -0.02
CA GLY A 99 -67.06 -8.79 0.41
C GLY A 99 -66.67 -7.31 0.48
N ALA A 100 -65.39 -6.95 0.37
CA ALA A 100 -64.98 -5.54 0.36
C ALA A 100 -65.12 -4.95 -1.05
N TYR A 101 -65.66 -3.73 -1.10
CA TYR A 101 -65.78 -2.94 -2.32
C TYR A 101 -65.65 -1.46 -1.96
N LYS A 102 -65.25 -0.65 -2.94
CA LYS A 102 -65.22 0.82 -2.85
C LYS A 102 -65.91 1.44 -4.05
N ILE A 103 -66.61 2.53 -3.79
CA ILE A 103 -67.35 3.29 -4.80
C ILE A 103 -66.70 4.65 -4.97
N THR A 104 -66.30 4.93 -6.21
CA THR A 104 -65.54 6.10 -6.61
C THR A 104 -66.16 6.71 -7.87
N ARG A 105 -65.69 7.89 -8.27
CA ARG A 105 -66.00 8.46 -9.60
C ARG A 105 -65.13 7.82 -10.68
N SER A 106 -65.58 7.83 -11.93
CA SER A 106 -64.75 7.43 -13.07
C SER A 106 -63.46 8.23 -13.13
N LYS A 107 -62.40 7.61 -13.64
CA LYS A 107 -61.08 8.24 -13.78
C LYS A 107 -60.90 8.81 -15.18
N ASN A 108 -60.14 9.90 -15.30
CA ASN A 108 -59.70 10.36 -16.63
C ASN A 108 -58.50 9.54 -17.12
N ASN A 109 -57.69 9.01 -16.19
CA ASN A 109 -56.61 8.06 -16.46
C ASN A 109 -56.34 7.17 -15.23
N ASN A 110 -55.63 6.04 -15.40
CA ASN A 110 -55.36 5.09 -14.31
C ASN A 110 -54.50 5.64 -13.15
N ASN A 111 -53.79 6.76 -13.35
CA ASN A 111 -52.94 7.40 -12.35
C ASN A 111 -53.69 8.42 -11.47
N ASP A 112 -54.93 8.79 -11.83
CA ASP A 112 -55.73 9.69 -11.02
C ASP A 112 -56.04 9.04 -9.65
N PRO A 113 -56.00 9.79 -8.54
CA PRO A 113 -56.39 9.27 -7.24
C PRO A 113 -57.88 8.89 -7.25
N ASP A 114 -58.22 7.86 -6.48
CA ASP A 114 -59.62 7.47 -6.26
C ASP A 114 -60.36 8.60 -5.52
N ILE A 115 -61.40 9.14 -6.14
CA ILE A 115 -62.26 10.16 -5.52
C ILE A 115 -63.57 9.47 -5.12
N THR A 116 -63.88 9.43 -3.83
CA THR A 116 -65.12 8.85 -3.30
C THR A 116 -66.34 9.50 -3.95
N HIS A 117 -67.28 8.67 -4.41
CA HIS A 117 -68.51 9.14 -5.03
C HIS A 117 -69.43 9.77 -3.98
N LYS A 118 -69.86 11.04 -4.16
CA LYS A 118 -70.66 11.78 -3.17
C LYS A 118 -72.17 11.60 -3.30
N GLY A 119 -72.66 11.12 -4.44
CA GLY A 119 -74.09 10.94 -4.71
C GLY A 119 -74.67 9.55 -4.40
N VAL A 120 -73.94 8.68 -3.69
CA VAL A 120 -74.44 7.34 -3.32
C VAL A 120 -75.45 7.49 -2.19
N VAL A 121 -76.69 7.07 -2.42
CA VAL A 121 -77.79 7.24 -1.45
C VAL A 121 -78.12 5.94 -0.73
N GLN A 122 -78.00 4.79 -1.39
CA GLN A 122 -78.25 3.51 -0.75
C GLN A 122 -77.43 2.39 -1.40
N VAL A 123 -76.83 1.53 -0.57
CA VAL A 123 -76.23 0.26 -1.02
C VAL A 123 -76.91 -0.87 -0.28
N THR A 124 -77.44 -1.84 -1.02
CA THR A 124 -78.09 -3.02 -0.46
C THR A 124 -77.47 -4.28 -1.05
N LYS A 125 -77.46 -5.36 -0.26
CA LYS A 125 -77.25 -6.69 -0.82
C LYS A 125 -78.47 -7.06 -1.67
N GLY A 126 -78.23 -7.67 -2.82
CA GLY A 126 -79.26 -8.21 -3.68
C GLY A 126 -79.86 -9.50 -3.11
N THR A 127 -80.55 -10.25 -3.98
CA THR A 127 -81.22 -11.50 -3.61
C THR A 127 -80.26 -12.62 -3.19
N ASP A 128 -78.98 -12.52 -3.61
CA ASP A 128 -77.90 -13.44 -3.26
C ASP A 128 -76.72 -12.68 -2.65
N ASP A 129 -75.89 -13.36 -1.83
CA ASP A 129 -74.73 -12.77 -1.14
C ASP A 129 -73.67 -12.17 -2.08
N ASN A 130 -73.71 -12.54 -3.36
CA ASN A 130 -72.77 -12.11 -4.38
C ASN A 130 -73.29 -10.92 -5.22
N THR A 131 -74.49 -10.41 -4.89
CA THR A 131 -75.10 -9.32 -5.64
C THR A 131 -75.09 -8.04 -4.81
N ILE A 132 -74.56 -6.95 -5.39
CA ILE A 132 -74.58 -5.61 -4.79
C ILE A 132 -75.43 -4.70 -5.65
N ASN A 133 -76.44 -4.09 -5.01
CA ASN A 133 -77.30 -3.08 -5.60
C ASN A 133 -76.87 -1.70 -5.07
N ILE A 134 -76.51 -0.79 -5.96
CA ILE A 134 -76.07 0.57 -5.63
C ILE A 134 -77.06 1.55 -6.27
N TYR A 135 -77.84 2.22 -5.43
CA TYR A 135 -78.76 3.29 -5.83
C TYR A 135 -78.08 4.66 -5.70
N VAL A 136 -78.08 5.40 -6.80
CA VAL A 136 -77.43 6.71 -6.93
C VAL A 136 -78.43 7.70 -7.51
N GLU A 137 -78.59 8.86 -6.86
CA GLU A 137 -79.48 9.93 -7.30
C GLU A 137 -78.80 11.31 -7.27
N GLY A 138 -79.30 12.23 -8.07
CA GLY A 138 -78.81 13.62 -8.11
C GLY A 138 -77.65 13.85 -9.10
N GLU A 139 -76.92 14.95 -8.92
CA GLU A 139 -75.85 15.36 -9.84
C GLU A 139 -74.64 14.41 -9.76
N GLY A 140 -74.23 13.88 -10.93
CA GLY A 140 -73.11 12.94 -11.04
C GLY A 140 -73.49 11.46 -10.92
N CYS A 141 -74.78 11.10 -10.87
CA CYS A 141 -75.23 9.71 -10.78
C CYS A 141 -74.88 8.82 -11.99
N GLU A 142 -74.45 9.42 -13.11
CA GLU A 142 -74.00 8.74 -14.34
C GLU A 142 -72.49 8.42 -14.33
N ASP A 143 -71.73 8.85 -13.29
CA ASP A 143 -70.27 8.81 -13.19
C ASP A 143 -69.80 7.94 -12.01
N ILE A 144 -70.04 6.63 -12.09
CA ILE A 144 -69.65 5.67 -11.05
C ILE A 144 -68.55 4.71 -11.52
N ARG A 145 -67.61 4.46 -10.60
CA ARG A 145 -66.58 3.42 -10.68
C ARG A 145 -66.61 2.58 -9.40
N VAL A 146 -66.86 1.29 -9.53
CA VAL A 146 -66.98 0.36 -8.41
C VAL A 146 -65.84 -0.63 -8.46
N CYS A 147 -65.03 -0.70 -7.41
CA CYS A 147 -63.93 -1.65 -7.31
C CYS A 147 -64.20 -2.69 -6.24
N PHE A 148 -64.00 -3.96 -6.57
CA PHE A 148 -64.16 -5.12 -5.71
C PHE A 148 -62.78 -5.65 -5.32
N HIS A 149 -62.60 -5.95 -4.04
CA HIS A 149 -61.35 -6.48 -3.52
C HIS A 149 -61.29 -7.99 -3.70
N MET A 150 -60.24 -8.48 -4.35
CA MET A 150 -60.01 -9.88 -4.65
C MET A 150 -58.88 -10.39 -3.76
N SER A 151 -59.21 -11.27 -2.81
CA SER A 151 -58.25 -11.83 -1.86
C SER A 151 -58.56 -13.30 -1.54
N GLN A 152 -57.61 -13.98 -0.89
CA GLN A 152 -57.83 -15.36 -0.41
C GLN A 152 -58.85 -15.49 0.73
N ALA A 153 -59.39 -14.39 1.26
CA ALA A 153 -60.42 -14.40 2.30
C ALA A 153 -61.86 -14.59 1.76
N GLY A 154 -62.05 -14.63 0.44
CA GLY A 154 -63.34 -14.88 -0.22
C GLY A 154 -63.93 -16.27 0.02
N THR A 155 -65.23 -16.45 -0.24
CA THR A 155 -66.01 -17.64 0.17
C THR A 155 -65.74 -18.94 -0.62
N GLY A 156 -64.79 -18.95 -1.56
CA GLY A 156 -64.14 -20.19 -2.04
C GLY A 156 -65.03 -21.23 -2.72
N ARG A 157 -66.08 -20.84 -3.46
CA ARG A 157 -66.97 -21.82 -4.12
C ARG A 157 -66.43 -22.32 -5.47
N ASN A 158 -66.05 -23.61 -5.51
CA ASN A 158 -65.67 -24.43 -6.69
C ASN A 158 -64.30 -24.13 -7.34
N ILE A 159 -63.24 -24.71 -6.77
CA ILE A 159 -62.13 -25.24 -7.58
C ILE A 159 -62.58 -26.66 -8.00
N SER A 160 -62.67 -26.97 -9.29
CA SER A 160 -63.09 -28.32 -9.69
C SER A 160 -62.08 -29.36 -9.20
N THR A 161 -62.53 -30.59 -9.00
CA THR A 161 -61.71 -31.75 -8.60
C THR A 161 -60.62 -32.14 -9.62
N SER A 162 -60.44 -31.37 -10.70
CA SER A 162 -59.57 -31.66 -11.85
C SER A 162 -58.30 -30.79 -11.90
N SER A 163 -58.03 -29.94 -10.91
CA SER A 163 -56.93 -28.96 -10.94
C SER A 163 -55.56 -29.55 -10.59
N ILE A 164 -54.49 -29.07 -11.23
CA ILE A 164 -53.09 -29.38 -10.86
C ILE A 164 -52.65 -28.47 -9.70
N ILE A 165 -52.06 -29.05 -8.66
CA ILE A 165 -51.45 -28.34 -7.53
C ILE A 165 -49.97 -28.68 -7.46
N ILE A 166 -49.11 -27.66 -7.38
CA ILE A 166 -47.65 -27.81 -7.21
C ILE A 166 -47.32 -27.72 -5.72
N GLN A 167 -46.97 -28.85 -5.10
CA GLN A 167 -46.55 -28.93 -3.71
C GLN A 167 -45.02 -28.94 -3.61
N ASN A 168 -44.47 -27.82 -3.14
CA ASN A 168 -43.07 -27.62 -2.77
C ASN A 168 -42.94 -26.42 -1.82
N ASP A 169 -41.78 -26.28 -1.17
CA ASP A 169 -41.45 -25.06 -0.39
C ASP A 169 -41.41 -23.79 -1.27
N ASP A 170 -41.51 -22.62 -0.62
CA ASP A 170 -41.53 -21.33 -1.32
C ASP A 170 -40.16 -20.62 -1.32
N LEU A 171 -39.25 -21.07 -0.46
CA LEU A 171 -37.91 -20.50 -0.26
C LEU A 171 -36.83 -21.58 -0.19
N TYR A 172 -35.76 -21.37 -0.94
CA TYR A 172 -34.57 -22.22 -0.96
C TYR A 172 -33.30 -21.41 -0.76
N GLU A 173 -32.30 -21.99 -0.09
CA GLU A 173 -30.95 -21.44 0.03
C GLU A 173 -29.95 -22.43 -0.56
N GLU A 174 -29.15 -21.99 -1.54
CA GLU A 174 -28.29 -22.87 -2.33
C GLU A 174 -26.96 -22.21 -2.70
N GLN A 175 -25.91 -23.00 -2.94
CA GLN A 175 -24.61 -22.45 -3.37
C GLN A 175 -24.71 -21.84 -4.78
N TYR A 176 -24.18 -20.63 -4.98
CA TYR A 176 -24.38 -19.89 -6.23
C TYR A 176 -23.72 -20.55 -7.45
N ASP A 177 -22.58 -21.22 -7.29
CA ASP A 177 -21.78 -21.82 -8.37
C ASP A 177 -22.10 -23.29 -8.66
N LYS A 178 -23.10 -23.87 -7.98
CA LYS A 178 -23.52 -25.26 -8.16
C LYS A 178 -24.96 -25.36 -8.64
N SER A 179 -25.21 -26.44 -9.37
CA SER A 179 -26.55 -26.86 -9.75
C SER A 179 -27.14 -27.75 -8.65
N PHE A 180 -28.43 -27.57 -8.36
CA PHE A 180 -29.14 -28.34 -7.34
C PHE A 180 -30.40 -28.99 -7.91
N ASN A 181 -30.69 -30.20 -7.44
CA ASN A 181 -31.89 -30.93 -7.82
C ASN A 181 -32.94 -30.72 -6.75
N HIS A 182 -33.94 -29.93 -7.09
CA HIS A 182 -35.09 -29.69 -6.23
C HIS A 182 -36.19 -30.69 -6.54
N THR A 183 -36.75 -31.29 -5.49
CA THR A 183 -37.83 -32.26 -5.61
C THR A 183 -39.14 -31.68 -5.09
N GLY A 184 -40.21 -31.89 -5.83
CA GLY A 184 -41.56 -31.55 -5.39
C GLY A 184 -42.58 -32.58 -5.86
N LYS A 185 -43.86 -32.29 -5.64
CA LYS A 185 -44.96 -33.16 -6.01
C LYS A 185 -46.06 -32.40 -6.72
N VAL A 186 -46.69 -33.01 -7.72
CA VAL A 186 -47.91 -32.54 -8.36
C VAL A 186 -49.09 -33.43 -7.95
N VAL A 187 -50.16 -32.81 -7.47
CA VAL A 187 -51.37 -33.50 -7.00
C VAL A 187 -52.63 -32.84 -7.56
N ASP A 188 -53.75 -33.53 -7.50
CA ASP A 188 -55.07 -32.95 -7.77
C ASP A 188 -55.63 -32.19 -6.57
N ALA A 189 -56.81 -31.57 -6.73
CA ALA A 189 -57.51 -30.85 -5.66
C ALA A 189 -57.83 -31.71 -4.41
N LEU A 190 -57.83 -33.04 -4.54
CA LEU A 190 -58.08 -33.99 -3.46
C LEU A 190 -56.77 -34.53 -2.85
N GLY A 191 -55.62 -34.02 -3.28
CA GLY A 191 -54.29 -34.46 -2.84
C GLY A 191 -53.82 -35.76 -3.46
N LYS A 192 -54.53 -36.29 -4.48
CA LYS A 192 -54.14 -37.51 -5.18
C LYS A 192 -53.03 -37.18 -6.19
N PRO A 193 -51.97 -38.00 -6.29
CA PRO A 193 -50.86 -37.73 -7.18
C PRO A 193 -51.24 -37.74 -8.67
N LEU A 194 -50.70 -36.78 -9.43
CA LEU A 194 -50.88 -36.66 -10.88
C LEU A 194 -49.62 -37.11 -11.62
N SER A 195 -49.75 -38.06 -12.54
CA SER A 195 -48.64 -38.59 -13.34
C SER A 195 -48.59 -38.00 -14.74
N ASN A 196 -47.40 -38.00 -15.36
CA ASN A 196 -47.17 -37.44 -16.71
C ASN A 196 -47.55 -35.95 -16.84
N VAL A 197 -47.37 -35.18 -15.76
CA VAL A 197 -47.46 -33.71 -15.81
C VAL A 197 -46.10 -33.18 -16.24
N GLU A 198 -46.08 -32.37 -17.29
CA GLU A 198 -44.86 -31.72 -17.77
C GLU A 198 -44.53 -30.52 -16.88
N LEU A 199 -43.30 -30.44 -16.38
CA LEU A 199 -42.83 -29.36 -15.52
C LEU A 199 -41.64 -28.65 -16.14
N THR A 200 -41.74 -27.32 -16.21
CA THR A 200 -40.67 -26.45 -16.71
C THR A 200 -40.27 -25.43 -15.64
N LEU A 201 -39.04 -24.92 -15.76
CA LEU A 201 -38.49 -23.88 -14.88
C LEU A 201 -38.01 -22.72 -15.75
N SER A 202 -38.42 -21.50 -15.43
CA SER A 202 -37.90 -20.26 -16.03
C SER A 202 -37.49 -19.24 -14.97
N ALA A 203 -36.53 -18.37 -15.30
CA ALA A 203 -36.22 -17.21 -14.48
C ALA A 203 -37.34 -16.17 -14.58
N CYS A 204 -37.71 -15.56 -13.46
CA CYS A 204 -38.77 -14.56 -13.40
C CYS A 204 -38.49 -13.45 -12.38
N THR A 205 -39.33 -12.42 -12.36
CA THR A 205 -39.37 -11.41 -11.28
C THR A 205 -40.13 -11.94 -10.06
N SER A 206 -40.14 -11.18 -8.95
CA SER A 206 -40.97 -11.47 -7.77
C SER A 206 -42.46 -11.60 -8.08
N GLU A 207 -42.92 -10.95 -9.16
CA GLU A 207 -44.30 -10.98 -9.64
C GLU A 207 -44.57 -12.09 -10.66
N GLY A 208 -43.57 -12.92 -11.01
CA GLY A 208 -43.72 -14.05 -11.94
C GLY A 208 -43.61 -13.72 -13.42
N LEU A 209 -43.14 -12.51 -13.77
CA LEU A 209 -42.86 -12.11 -15.16
C LEU A 209 -41.55 -12.75 -15.64
N ASP A 210 -41.55 -13.41 -16.80
CA ASP A 210 -40.36 -14.06 -17.32
C ASP A 210 -39.22 -13.06 -17.61
N THR A 211 -37.98 -13.47 -17.31
CA THR A 211 -36.78 -12.67 -17.52
C THR A 211 -35.67 -13.48 -18.19
N GLU A 212 -34.88 -12.84 -19.03
CA GLU A 212 -33.76 -13.51 -19.74
C GLU A 212 -32.49 -13.69 -18.87
N GLY A 213 -32.41 -13.05 -17.69
CA GLY A 213 -31.27 -13.17 -16.77
C GLY A 213 -31.65 -13.82 -15.44
N GLY A 214 -30.86 -14.78 -14.96
CA GLY A 214 -31.10 -15.44 -13.67
C GLY A 214 -30.72 -16.92 -13.67
N ILE A 215 -31.55 -17.74 -13.01
CA ILE A 215 -31.35 -19.19 -12.93
C ILE A 215 -31.59 -19.81 -14.32
N PRO A 216 -30.67 -20.65 -14.82
CA PRO A 216 -30.85 -21.31 -16.12
C PRO A 216 -32.16 -22.10 -16.20
N SER A 217 -32.91 -21.89 -17.27
CA SER A 217 -34.16 -22.61 -17.53
C SER A 217 -33.91 -24.12 -17.67
N CYS A 218 -34.84 -24.93 -17.16
CA CYS A 218 -34.82 -26.37 -17.43
C CYS A 218 -35.97 -26.77 -18.35
N VAL A 219 -35.67 -27.62 -19.33
CA VAL A 219 -36.63 -28.10 -20.33
C VAL A 219 -37.46 -29.25 -19.75
N GLY A 220 -38.75 -29.28 -20.11
CA GLY A 220 -39.84 -30.11 -19.59
C GLY A 220 -39.44 -31.48 -19.02
N LYS A 221 -39.63 -31.66 -17.71
CA LYS A 221 -39.50 -32.96 -17.02
C LYS A 221 -40.88 -33.47 -16.62
N MET A 222 -41.11 -34.77 -16.83
CA MET A 222 -42.40 -35.40 -16.50
C MET A 222 -42.45 -35.87 -15.05
N SER A 223 -43.58 -35.68 -14.38
CA SER A 223 -43.83 -36.27 -13.06
C SER A 223 -43.93 -37.81 -13.13
N ASP A 224 -43.47 -38.48 -12.08
CA ASP A 224 -43.55 -39.93 -11.95
C ASP A 224 -44.99 -40.43 -11.65
N LYS A 225 -45.17 -41.74 -11.51
CA LYS A 225 -46.48 -42.36 -11.19
C LYS A 225 -47.06 -41.91 -9.84
N ASN A 226 -46.22 -41.40 -8.93
CA ASN A 226 -46.58 -40.90 -7.62
C ASN A 226 -46.67 -39.36 -7.60
N GLY A 227 -46.60 -38.71 -8.76
CA GLY A 227 -46.63 -37.26 -8.93
C GLY A 227 -45.35 -36.56 -8.50
N ASN A 228 -44.26 -37.26 -8.19
CA ASN A 228 -43.00 -36.61 -7.83
C ASN A 228 -42.30 -36.06 -9.07
N TYR A 229 -41.59 -34.96 -8.90
CA TYR A 229 -40.76 -34.36 -9.93
C TYR A 229 -39.42 -33.89 -9.36
N THR A 230 -38.43 -33.76 -10.23
CA THR A 230 -37.11 -33.23 -9.88
C THR A 230 -36.65 -32.18 -10.89
N LEU A 231 -36.70 -30.90 -10.55
CA LEU A 231 -36.20 -29.81 -11.40
C LEU A 231 -34.77 -29.45 -11.01
N THR A 232 -33.95 -29.09 -12.01
CA THR A 232 -32.54 -28.76 -11.78
C THR A 232 -32.37 -27.25 -11.85
N TYR A 233 -32.02 -26.64 -10.73
CA TYR A 233 -31.70 -25.22 -10.62
C TYR A 233 -30.23 -25.04 -10.95
N GLY A 234 -29.91 -24.33 -12.04
CA GLY A 234 -28.53 -24.15 -12.48
C GLY A 234 -27.68 -23.27 -11.55
N ALA A 235 -26.38 -23.30 -11.78
CA ALA A 235 -25.45 -22.32 -11.23
C ALA A 235 -25.75 -20.91 -11.76
N THR A 236 -25.38 -19.91 -10.98
CA THR A 236 -25.51 -18.47 -11.22
C THR A 236 -24.13 -17.81 -11.19
N ASP A 237 -24.02 -16.59 -11.70
CA ASP A 237 -22.77 -15.84 -11.82
C ASP A 237 -22.31 -15.20 -10.50
N ARG A 238 -23.23 -14.94 -9.56
CA ARG A 238 -22.94 -14.30 -8.27
C ARG A 238 -23.95 -14.68 -7.18
N PRO A 239 -23.58 -14.53 -5.90
CA PRO A 239 -24.54 -14.62 -4.80
C PRO A 239 -25.58 -13.50 -4.89
N SER A 240 -26.87 -13.84 -4.84
CA SER A 240 -27.99 -12.91 -4.84
C SER A 240 -29.30 -13.65 -4.54
N LEU A 241 -30.37 -12.89 -4.32
CA LEU A 241 -31.72 -13.41 -4.35
C LEU A 241 -32.20 -13.51 -5.81
N TYR A 242 -32.74 -14.67 -6.18
CA TYR A 242 -33.32 -14.95 -7.49
C TYR A 242 -34.75 -15.49 -7.33
N TYR A 243 -35.59 -15.32 -8.37
CA TYR A 243 -36.93 -15.90 -8.42
C TYR A 243 -37.06 -16.82 -9.63
N ALA A 244 -37.75 -17.95 -9.43
CA ALA A 244 -37.98 -18.93 -10.49
C ALA A 244 -39.46 -19.29 -10.56
N LYS A 245 -39.96 -19.46 -11.79
CA LYS A 245 -41.33 -19.87 -12.07
C LYS A 245 -41.33 -21.33 -12.48
N ILE A 246 -42.03 -22.16 -11.72
CA ILE A 246 -42.31 -23.55 -12.07
C ILE A 246 -43.64 -23.58 -12.78
N THR A 247 -43.67 -24.09 -14.02
CA THR A 247 -44.92 -24.25 -14.79
C THR A 247 -45.22 -25.73 -14.97
N ALA A 248 -46.39 -26.17 -14.49
CA ALA A 248 -46.90 -27.53 -14.62
C ALA A 248 -48.01 -27.59 -15.68
N LYS A 249 -47.91 -28.53 -16.62
CA LYS A 249 -48.84 -28.67 -17.74
C LYS A 249 -49.32 -30.11 -17.91
N GLN A 250 -50.63 -30.29 -18.02
CA GLN A 250 -51.26 -31.58 -18.35
C GLN A 250 -52.47 -31.35 -19.25
N GLY A 251 -52.33 -31.68 -20.54
CA GLY A 251 -53.38 -31.43 -21.53
C GLY A 251 -53.63 -29.92 -21.72
N LEU A 252 -54.86 -29.47 -21.44
CA LEU A 252 -55.27 -28.06 -21.50
C LEU A 252 -55.01 -27.28 -20.20
N PHE A 253 -54.64 -27.96 -19.12
CA PHE A 253 -54.41 -27.33 -17.82
C PHE A 253 -52.94 -26.93 -17.68
N GLU A 254 -52.70 -25.65 -17.37
CA GLU A 254 -51.38 -25.07 -17.14
C GLU A 254 -51.42 -24.22 -15.88
N VAL A 255 -50.49 -24.44 -14.95
CA VAL A 255 -50.43 -23.75 -13.67
C VAL A 255 -49.00 -23.35 -13.38
N SER A 256 -48.80 -22.13 -12.85
CA SER A 256 -47.49 -21.61 -12.47
C SER A 256 -47.40 -21.32 -10.98
N LYS A 257 -46.23 -21.59 -10.40
CA LYS A 257 -45.86 -21.21 -9.03
C LYS A 257 -44.52 -20.48 -9.04
N VAL A 258 -44.45 -19.32 -8.39
CA VAL A 258 -43.19 -18.57 -8.20
C VAL A 258 -42.55 -19.01 -6.91
N ILE A 259 -41.24 -19.28 -6.95
CA ILE A 259 -40.44 -19.60 -5.78
C ILE A 259 -39.24 -18.67 -5.66
N GLN A 260 -38.75 -18.51 -4.44
CA GLN A 260 -37.59 -17.70 -4.12
C GLN A 260 -36.35 -18.60 -3.90
N VAL A 261 -35.23 -18.26 -4.54
CA VAL A 261 -33.96 -18.99 -4.45
C VAL A 261 -32.85 -18.02 -4.02
N ASN A 262 -32.41 -18.15 -2.78
CA ASN A 262 -31.29 -17.42 -2.21
C ASN A 262 -29.97 -18.12 -2.61
N LYS A 263 -29.24 -17.58 -3.59
CA LYS A 263 -27.94 -18.09 -3.99
C LYS A 263 -26.86 -17.48 -3.09
N ILE A 264 -26.19 -18.31 -2.30
CA ILE A 264 -25.18 -17.90 -1.33
C ILE A 264 -23.76 -18.34 -1.74
N GLN A 265 -22.75 -17.65 -1.23
CA GLN A 265 -21.38 -18.14 -1.25
C GLN A 265 -21.06 -18.72 0.14
N GLU A 266 -20.89 -20.04 0.20
CA GLU A 266 -20.63 -20.71 1.48
C GLU A 266 -19.25 -20.35 2.04
N ASN A 267 -18.24 -20.29 1.17
CA ASN A 267 -16.86 -20.04 1.58
C ASN A 267 -16.19 -19.00 0.67
N LYS A 268 -15.41 -18.11 1.27
CA LYS A 268 -14.57 -17.15 0.55
C LYS A 268 -13.18 -17.11 1.17
N ARG A 269 -12.18 -16.85 0.33
CA ARG A 269 -10.82 -16.56 0.80
C ARG A 269 -10.76 -15.14 1.36
N GLY A 270 -9.85 -14.92 2.30
CA GLY A 270 -9.52 -13.60 2.82
C GLY A 270 -8.11 -13.55 3.37
N VAL A 271 -7.72 -12.36 3.84
CA VAL A 271 -6.38 -12.08 4.34
C VAL A 271 -6.50 -11.61 5.79
N ILE A 272 -5.84 -12.31 6.70
CA ILE A 272 -5.70 -11.92 8.10
C ILE A 272 -4.28 -11.36 8.26
N TRP A 273 -4.21 -10.03 8.44
CA TRP A 273 -2.94 -9.32 8.53
C TRP A 273 -2.17 -9.59 9.83
N GLY A 274 -2.79 -10.19 10.85
CA GLY A 274 -2.13 -10.55 12.11
C GLY A 274 -1.73 -9.33 12.96
N ASP A 275 -0.59 -9.43 13.66
CA ASP A 275 -0.09 -8.37 14.56
C ASP A 275 0.23 -7.08 13.79
N GLU A 276 -0.38 -5.97 14.19
CA GLU A 276 -0.18 -4.67 13.55
C GLU A 276 1.26 -4.16 13.67
N LYS A 277 2.01 -4.58 14.69
CA LYS A 277 3.37 -4.12 14.95
C LYS A 277 4.33 -4.43 13.81
N GLN A 278 4.09 -5.49 13.02
CA GLN A 278 4.99 -5.85 11.92
C GLN A 278 4.92 -4.87 10.74
N TYR A 279 3.85 -4.07 10.64
CA TYR A 279 3.62 -3.09 9.57
C TYR A 279 3.95 -1.65 10.02
N ASN A 280 4.33 -1.47 11.28
CA ASN A 280 4.65 -0.17 11.83
C ASN A 280 6.14 -0.05 12.13
N GLY A 281 6.73 1.10 11.78
CA GLY A 281 8.15 1.37 12.05
C GLY A 281 9.10 0.43 11.31
N VAL A 282 8.76 0.04 10.07
CA VAL A 282 9.69 -0.70 9.21
C VAL A 282 10.86 0.21 8.86
N TRP A 283 12.10 -0.27 8.91
CA TRP A 283 13.23 0.61 8.65
C TRP A 283 13.37 0.95 7.16
N LYS A 284 13.51 2.24 6.87
CA LYS A 284 13.84 2.73 5.52
C LYS A 284 15.15 2.09 5.04
N GLY A 285 15.16 1.61 3.80
CA GLY A 285 16.35 0.93 3.26
C GLY A 285 16.59 -0.48 3.78
N SER A 286 15.65 -1.13 4.49
CA SER A 286 15.84 -2.50 5.01
C SER A 286 15.22 -3.57 4.12
N ILE A 287 15.40 -4.84 4.47
CA ILE A 287 14.58 -5.94 3.94
C ILE A 287 13.68 -6.41 5.08
N LYS A 288 12.39 -6.59 4.81
CA LYS A 288 11.41 -6.98 5.83
C LYS A 288 10.66 -8.21 5.37
N GLU A 289 10.71 -9.26 6.18
CA GLU A 289 9.79 -10.38 6.08
C GLU A 289 8.51 -10.06 6.87
N PHE A 290 7.37 -10.22 6.22
CA PHE A 290 6.04 -10.12 6.84
C PHE A 290 5.48 -11.53 7.01
N LYS A 291 4.67 -11.76 8.04
CA LYS A 291 3.93 -13.00 8.25
C LYS A 291 2.43 -12.72 8.13
N ILE A 292 1.83 -13.19 7.03
CA ILE A 292 0.43 -12.90 6.68
C ILE A 292 -0.33 -14.22 6.56
N GLN A 293 -1.48 -14.33 7.21
CA GLN A 293 -2.33 -15.51 7.12
C GLN A 293 -3.33 -15.34 5.97
N ILE A 294 -3.49 -16.40 5.18
CA ILE A 294 -4.56 -16.51 4.20
C ILE A 294 -5.59 -17.48 4.76
N ALA A 295 -6.84 -17.03 4.84
CA ALA A 295 -7.89 -17.73 5.56
C ALA A 295 -9.11 -17.98 4.69
N VAL A 296 -9.90 -18.99 5.05
CA VAL A 296 -11.25 -19.22 4.53
C VAL A 296 -12.27 -18.69 5.54
N TYR A 297 -13.25 -17.93 5.05
CA TYR A 297 -14.39 -17.45 5.82
C TYR A 297 -15.65 -18.13 5.33
N ASN A 298 -16.48 -18.55 6.27
CA ASN A 298 -17.79 -19.13 5.97
C ASN A 298 -18.83 -18.06 5.58
N LYS A 299 -20.07 -18.48 5.35
CA LYS A 299 -21.20 -17.62 4.96
C LYS A 299 -21.53 -16.49 5.95
N TYR A 300 -21.13 -16.63 7.21
CA TYR A 300 -21.30 -15.62 8.26
C TYR A 300 -20.08 -14.70 8.39
N ASN A 301 -19.13 -14.79 7.47
CA ASN A 301 -17.86 -14.08 7.51
C ASN A 301 -17.04 -14.40 8.78
N ILE A 302 -17.22 -15.61 9.31
CA ILE A 302 -16.44 -16.15 10.43
C ILE A 302 -15.32 -16.99 9.83
N HIS A 303 -14.08 -16.75 10.29
CA HIS A 303 -12.90 -17.52 9.88
C HIS A 303 -13.08 -18.99 10.30
N ASP A 304 -12.89 -19.91 9.35
CA ASP A 304 -12.95 -21.36 9.56
C ASP A 304 -11.56 -21.99 9.35
N PRO A 305 -10.81 -22.25 10.44
CA PRO A 305 -9.46 -22.78 10.37
C PRO A 305 -9.35 -24.18 9.76
N ASP A 306 -10.43 -24.98 9.81
CA ASP A 306 -10.39 -26.34 9.27
C ASP A 306 -10.36 -26.34 7.74
N LEU A 307 -10.89 -25.29 7.12
CA LEU A 307 -10.89 -25.08 5.67
C LEU A 307 -9.61 -24.42 5.14
N ASP A 308 -8.82 -23.77 5.99
CA ASP A 308 -7.54 -23.15 5.59
C ASP A 308 -6.59 -24.16 4.92
N LYS A 309 -6.67 -25.44 5.30
CA LYS A 309 -5.90 -26.54 4.70
C LYS A 309 -6.10 -26.67 3.20
N GLN A 310 -7.26 -26.27 2.67
CA GLN A 310 -7.56 -26.30 1.23
C GLN A 310 -6.76 -25.25 0.44
N LEU A 311 -6.21 -24.25 1.12
CA LEU A 311 -5.44 -23.18 0.50
C LEU A 311 -3.94 -23.51 0.40
N ILE A 312 -3.45 -24.49 1.18
CA ILE A 312 -2.03 -24.87 1.23
C ILE A 312 -1.51 -25.15 -0.19
N GLY A 313 -0.36 -24.56 -0.54
CA GLY A 313 0.25 -24.68 -1.86
C GLY A 313 -0.33 -23.75 -2.93
N SER A 314 -1.38 -22.96 -2.63
CA SER A 314 -1.88 -21.94 -3.55
C SER A 314 -0.88 -20.78 -3.68
N ARG A 315 -0.80 -20.21 -4.88
CA ARG A 315 0.03 -19.04 -5.18
C ARG A 315 -0.67 -17.75 -4.75
N VAL A 316 0.11 -16.85 -4.17
CA VAL A 316 -0.33 -15.53 -3.71
C VAL A 316 0.66 -14.49 -4.20
N ASN A 317 0.16 -13.45 -4.87
CA ASN A 317 0.99 -12.34 -5.31
C ASN A 317 0.97 -11.26 -4.24
N VAL A 318 2.15 -10.88 -3.76
CA VAL A 318 2.36 -9.81 -2.80
C VAL A 318 3.08 -8.66 -3.50
N THR A 319 2.51 -7.47 -3.47
CA THR A 319 3.03 -6.29 -4.16
C THR A 319 3.22 -5.14 -3.19
N MET A 320 4.44 -4.61 -3.13
CA MET A 320 4.73 -3.33 -2.51
C MET A 320 4.45 -2.22 -3.52
N ILE A 321 3.68 -1.21 -3.12
CA ILE A 321 3.27 -0.09 -3.96
C ILE A 321 3.71 1.21 -3.28
N ASN A 322 4.44 2.05 -4.02
CA ASN A 322 4.71 3.42 -3.60
C ASN A 322 3.43 4.26 -3.76
N PRO A 323 2.86 4.86 -2.69
CA PRO A 323 1.61 5.60 -2.78
C PRO A 323 1.72 6.88 -3.60
N HIS A 324 2.92 7.47 -3.70
CA HIS A 324 3.18 8.73 -4.41
C HIS A 324 3.53 8.48 -5.88
N THR A 325 4.49 7.60 -6.17
CA THR A 325 4.96 7.36 -7.54
C THR A 325 4.19 6.26 -8.28
N LYS A 326 3.42 5.45 -7.54
CA LYS A 326 2.72 4.24 -8.03
C LYS A 326 3.65 3.15 -8.57
N GLU A 327 4.97 3.26 -8.34
CA GLU A 327 5.93 2.20 -8.63
C GLU A 327 5.58 0.94 -7.80
N GLN A 328 5.72 -0.24 -8.43
CA GLN A 328 5.31 -1.51 -7.84
C GLN A 328 6.44 -2.53 -7.91
N VAL A 329 6.61 -3.27 -6.83
CA VAL A 329 7.52 -4.43 -6.77
C VAL A 329 6.71 -5.62 -6.28
N SER A 330 6.62 -6.66 -7.11
CA SER A 330 5.82 -7.85 -6.82
C SER A 330 6.69 -9.08 -6.57
N GLN A 331 6.23 -9.92 -5.65
CA GLN A 331 6.75 -11.24 -5.35
C GLN A 331 5.60 -12.23 -5.33
N THR A 332 5.82 -13.43 -5.88
CA THR A 332 4.89 -14.55 -5.71
C THR A 332 5.33 -15.42 -4.55
N CYS A 333 4.41 -15.71 -3.64
CA CYS A 333 4.57 -16.59 -2.50
C CYS A 333 3.63 -17.79 -2.62
N THR A 334 3.88 -18.83 -1.83
CA THR A 334 3.03 -20.01 -1.72
C THR A 334 2.57 -20.15 -0.28
N ILE A 335 1.30 -20.49 -0.08
CA ILE A 335 0.74 -20.73 1.26
C ILE A 335 1.40 -21.97 1.88
N GLN A 336 2.03 -21.78 3.03
CA GLN A 336 2.76 -22.82 3.76
C GLN A 336 1.80 -23.74 4.53
N GLN A 337 2.31 -24.82 5.11
CA GLN A 337 1.49 -25.80 5.84
C GLN A 337 0.78 -25.21 7.07
N ASP A 338 1.31 -24.12 7.63
CA ASP A 338 0.70 -23.41 8.76
C ASP A 338 -0.40 -22.41 8.33
N GLY A 339 -0.68 -22.28 7.02
CA GLY A 339 -1.67 -21.35 6.47
C GLY A 339 -1.13 -19.93 6.22
N TYR A 340 0.16 -19.69 6.41
CA TYR A 340 0.78 -18.38 6.25
C TYR A 340 1.57 -18.25 4.95
N ILE A 341 1.77 -17.00 4.53
CA ILE A 341 2.80 -16.60 3.58
C ILE A 341 3.81 -15.69 4.29
N ASN A 342 5.08 -15.81 3.89
CA ASN A 342 6.17 -15.00 4.42
C ASN A 342 6.86 -14.21 3.30
N PRO A 343 6.21 -13.17 2.72
CA PRO A 343 6.84 -12.35 1.70
C PRO A 343 8.02 -11.56 2.28
N ARG A 344 9.15 -11.57 1.58
CA ARG A 344 10.38 -10.85 1.96
C ARG A 344 10.54 -9.66 1.03
N VAL A 345 10.07 -8.50 1.47
CA VAL A 345 10.02 -7.27 0.68
C VAL A 345 11.31 -6.49 0.84
N ASN A 346 11.90 -6.10 -0.28
CA ASN A 346 13.14 -5.34 -0.32
C ASN A 346 12.85 -3.83 -0.39
N TYR A 347 13.04 -3.12 0.73
CA TYR A 347 12.94 -1.66 0.83
C TYR A 347 14.30 -0.96 0.68
N ARG A 348 15.34 -1.65 0.20
CA ARG A 348 16.63 -1.01 -0.12
C ARG A 348 16.39 0.15 -1.08
N ARG A 349 16.99 1.31 -0.79
CA ARG A 349 16.79 2.56 -1.54
C ARG A 349 15.36 3.12 -1.55
N TYR A 350 14.48 2.61 -0.68
CA TYR A 350 13.15 3.16 -0.44
C TYR A 350 13.17 3.99 0.86
N TYR A 351 12.92 5.30 0.73
CA TYR A 351 13.07 6.26 1.83
C TYR A 351 11.81 7.09 2.12
N GLU A 352 10.69 6.75 1.47
CA GLU A 352 9.38 7.35 1.75
C GLU A 352 8.84 6.87 3.10
N ASP A 353 7.90 7.62 3.68
CA ASP A 353 7.37 7.35 5.02
C ASP A 353 6.32 6.23 5.04
N LYS A 354 5.73 5.90 3.87
CA LYS A 354 4.62 4.95 3.75
C LYS A 354 4.66 4.17 2.45
N SER A 355 4.39 2.87 2.52
CA SER A 355 4.09 2.02 1.36
C SER A 355 2.77 1.28 1.53
N ILE A 356 2.17 0.79 0.44
CA ILE A 356 1.02 -0.10 0.48
C ILE A 356 1.49 -1.52 0.17
N LEU A 357 1.23 -2.46 1.07
CA LEU A 357 1.42 -3.88 0.83
C LEU A 357 0.08 -4.48 0.37
N ARG A 358 0.01 -4.92 -0.88
CA ARG A 358 -1.16 -5.56 -1.49
C ARG A 358 -0.94 -7.06 -1.55
N VAL A 359 -1.90 -7.82 -1.07
CA VAL A 359 -2.00 -9.28 -1.24
C VAL A 359 -3.12 -9.56 -2.22
N SER A 360 -2.81 -10.32 -3.27
CA SER A 360 -3.76 -10.71 -4.30
C SER A 360 -3.72 -12.21 -4.58
N LEU A 361 -4.90 -12.82 -4.60
CA LEU A 361 -5.11 -14.22 -4.96
C LEU A 361 -6.04 -14.26 -6.18
N GLU A 362 -5.57 -14.86 -7.27
CA GLU A 362 -6.37 -15.03 -8.49
C GLU A 362 -7.51 -16.02 -8.25
N ALA A 363 -8.62 -15.84 -8.97
CA ALA A 363 -9.73 -16.76 -8.96
C ALA A 363 -9.29 -18.18 -9.36
N ASN A 364 -9.91 -19.19 -8.76
CA ASN A 364 -9.79 -20.59 -9.15
C ASN A 364 -11.17 -21.24 -9.17
N THR A 365 -11.23 -22.56 -9.39
CA THR A 365 -12.50 -23.31 -9.47
C THR A 365 -13.31 -23.32 -8.18
N ALA A 366 -12.71 -23.00 -7.03
CA ALA A 366 -13.38 -23.03 -5.73
C ALA A 366 -13.64 -21.63 -5.14
N PHE A 367 -12.90 -20.59 -5.58
CA PHE A 367 -12.92 -19.28 -4.95
C PHE A 367 -12.68 -18.16 -5.97
N GLY A 368 -13.44 -17.06 -5.85
CA GLY A 368 -13.22 -15.82 -6.63
C GLY A 368 -11.95 -15.06 -6.22
N THR A 369 -11.57 -14.05 -7.01
CA THR A 369 -10.38 -13.21 -6.76
C THR A 369 -10.46 -12.48 -5.42
N VAL A 370 -9.34 -12.41 -4.71
CA VAL A 370 -9.20 -11.65 -3.46
C VAL A 370 -8.09 -10.63 -3.63
N ILE A 371 -8.37 -9.38 -3.25
CA ILE A 371 -7.36 -8.31 -3.12
C ILE A 371 -7.55 -7.69 -1.74
N SER A 372 -6.46 -7.62 -0.98
CA SER A 372 -6.42 -6.93 0.31
C SER A 372 -5.19 -6.03 0.36
N GLU A 373 -5.30 -4.88 1.02
CA GLU A 373 -4.22 -3.91 1.14
C GLU A 373 -3.99 -3.53 2.60
N ARG A 374 -2.73 -3.24 2.92
CA ARG A 374 -2.31 -2.75 4.23
C ARG A 374 -1.28 -1.64 4.06
N GLU A 375 -1.46 -0.53 4.77
CA GLU A 375 -0.43 0.50 4.87
C GLU A 375 0.72 0.01 5.76
N VAL A 376 1.95 0.25 5.32
CA VAL A 376 3.18 0.01 6.07
C VAL A 376 3.85 1.35 6.30
N THR A 377 4.15 1.68 7.56
CA THR A 377 4.87 2.91 7.92
C THR A 377 6.35 2.65 8.08
N HIS A 378 7.16 3.63 7.66
CA HIS A 378 8.60 3.52 7.60
C HIS A 378 9.30 4.60 8.42
N GLU A 379 10.37 4.22 9.11
CA GLU A 379 11.18 5.13 9.92
C GLU A 379 12.68 4.96 9.63
N TYR A 380 13.47 5.98 9.90
CA TYR A 380 14.93 5.83 9.90
C TYR A 380 15.38 5.04 11.13
N ALA A 381 16.27 4.06 10.93
CA ALA A 381 16.83 3.27 12.02
C ALA A 381 17.72 4.14 12.92
N LYS A 382 17.52 4.07 14.23
CA LYS A 382 18.26 4.85 15.24
C LYS A 382 19.04 3.90 16.16
N ALA A 383 20.36 3.97 16.11
CA ALA A 383 21.22 3.09 16.91
C ALA A 383 21.38 3.61 18.34
N THR A 384 20.73 2.97 19.32
CA THR A 384 20.78 3.42 20.72
C THR A 384 22.03 2.96 21.49
N SER A 385 22.76 1.98 20.97
CA SER A 385 23.96 1.40 21.58
C SER A 385 24.89 0.79 20.52
N TRP A 386 26.11 0.45 20.94
CA TRP A 386 27.08 -0.23 20.06
C TRP A 386 26.60 -1.60 19.59
N VAL A 387 25.96 -2.38 20.48
CA VAL A 387 25.37 -3.69 20.13
C VAL A 387 24.26 -3.50 19.08
N ASN A 388 23.39 -2.52 19.29
CA ASN A 388 22.29 -2.24 18.36
C ASN A 388 22.80 -1.77 17.00
N LEU A 389 23.83 -0.92 16.97
CA LEU A 389 24.53 -0.53 15.74
C LEU A 389 25.09 -1.75 15.01
N ASN A 390 25.81 -2.64 15.70
CA ASN A 390 26.35 -3.85 15.10
C ASN A 390 25.25 -4.75 14.50
N THR A 391 24.16 -4.99 15.23
CA THR A 391 23.03 -5.81 14.74
C THR A 391 22.41 -5.23 13.47
N MET A 392 22.19 -3.91 13.41
CA MET A 392 21.65 -3.24 12.23
C MET A 392 22.60 -3.35 11.02
N ILE A 393 23.90 -3.28 11.25
CA ILE A 393 24.91 -3.28 10.18
C ILE A 393 25.19 -4.70 9.67
N SER A 394 25.43 -5.64 10.57
CA SER A 394 25.82 -7.01 10.25
C SER A 394 24.68 -7.87 9.69
N SER A 395 23.43 -7.45 9.86
CA SER A 395 22.28 -8.14 9.27
C SER A 395 22.16 -7.83 7.76
N ASP A 396 22.00 -8.88 6.96
CA ASP A 396 21.65 -8.78 5.53
C ASP A 396 20.30 -8.08 5.31
N ASP A 397 19.40 -8.16 6.29
CA ASP A 397 18.09 -7.52 6.30
C ASP A 397 18.10 -6.12 6.91
N GLY A 398 19.22 -5.70 7.50
CA GLY A 398 19.35 -4.41 8.19
C GLY A 398 19.20 -3.19 7.26
N PRO A 399 19.08 -1.97 7.79
CA PRO A 399 18.83 -0.77 7.00
C PRO A 399 20.03 -0.27 6.18
N ASP A 400 19.80 0.52 5.13
CA ASP A 400 20.85 1.22 4.37
C ASP A 400 21.41 2.44 5.12
N TRP A 401 20.59 3.05 5.98
CA TRP A 401 20.91 4.24 6.75
C TRP A 401 20.72 3.97 8.24
N VAL A 402 21.72 4.31 9.04
CA VAL A 402 21.66 4.20 10.50
C VAL A 402 22.01 5.55 11.12
N MET A 403 21.11 6.05 11.96
CA MET A 403 21.25 7.32 12.66
C MET A 403 21.89 7.08 14.03
N VAL A 404 23.01 7.77 14.30
CA VAL A 404 23.72 7.72 15.58
C VAL A 404 23.25 8.90 16.44
N PRO A 405 22.79 8.65 17.68
CA PRO A 405 22.34 9.68 18.60
C PRO A 405 23.44 10.69 18.93
N ALA A 406 23.07 11.91 19.29
CA ALA A 406 23.95 12.95 19.83
C ALA A 406 24.39 12.58 21.27
N SER A 407 25.06 11.44 21.39
CA SER A 407 25.56 10.85 22.63
C SER A 407 26.84 10.06 22.33
N THR A 408 27.43 9.46 23.36
CA THR A 408 28.58 8.56 23.20
C THR A 408 28.11 7.11 23.08
N ILE A 409 28.62 6.39 22.08
CA ILE A 409 28.57 4.94 21.98
C ILE A 409 30.00 4.40 21.94
N SER A 410 30.23 3.23 22.55
CA SER A 410 31.58 2.67 22.70
C SER A 410 31.56 1.16 22.46
N PRO A 411 32.61 0.60 21.84
CA PRO A 411 32.81 -0.85 21.78
C PRO A 411 32.84 -1.49 23.17
N ASN A 412 32.53 -2.78 23.22
CA ASN A 412 32.67 -3.61 24.41
C ASN A 412 33.53 -4.85 24.09
N GLU A 413 33.80 -5.68 25.09
CA GLU A 413 34.67 -6.85 24.90
C GLU A 413 34.09 -7.88 23.92
N ASP A 414 32.76 -7.99 23.82
CA ASP A 414 32.08 -8.94 22.92
C ASP A 414 32.09 -8.49 21.46
N ILE A 415 31.93 -7.19 21.24
CA ILE A 415 31.89 -6.55 19.92
C ILE A 415 32.92 -5.43 19.90
N GLN A 416 34.15 -5.80 19.59
CA GLN A 416 35.27 -4.86 19.57
C GLN A 416 35.30 -4.03 18.27
N THR A 417 34.76 -4.59 17.19
CA THR A 417 34.81 -4.04 15.84
C THR A 417 33.53 -4.39 15.08
N ILE A 418 33.01 -3.45 14.30
CA ILE A 418 31.91 -3.68 13.36
C ILE A 418 32.48 -3.84 11.95
N THR A 419 32.18 -4.96 11.31
CA THR A 419 32.54 -5.22 9.92
C THR A 419 31.48 -4.66 8.98
N ILE A 420 31.88 -3.76 8.08
CA ILE A 420 31.07 -3.22 6.99
C ILE A 420 31.27 -4.11 5.75
N ALA A 421 30.29 -4.96 5.48
CA ALA A 421 30.29 -5.93 4.38
C ALA A 421 29.24 -5.65 3.29
N ARG A 422 28.52 -4.52 3.37
CA ARG A 422 27.52 -4.07 2.40
C ARG A 422 27.49 -2.55 2.32
N ASP A 423 26.87 -2.02 1.26
CA ASP A 423 26.62 -0.59 1.13
C ASP A 423 25.82 -0.08 2.35
N ILE A 424 26.36 0.95 3.02
CA ILE A 424 25.73 1.52 4.21
C ILE A 424 26.15 2.96 4.45
N THR A 425 25.23 3.74 5.04
CA THR A 425 25.47 5.09 5.52
C THR A 425 25.21 5.17 7.02
N ILE A 426 26.20 5.62 7.77
CA ILE A 426 26.08 5.97 9.18
C ILE A 426 26.07 7.49 9.29
N CYS A 427 25.05 8.03 9.93
CA CYS A 427 24.76 9.46 9.95
C CYS A 427 24.57 9.94 11.40
N GLY A 428 25.16 11.07 11.77
CA GLY A 428 24.96 11.70 13.07
C GLY A 428 23.63 12.46 13.18
N THR A 429 22.96 12.34 14.32
CA THR A 429 21.82 13.17 14.68
C THR A 429 22.25 14.53 15.24
N LYS A 430 21.50 15.58 14.90
CA LYS A 430 21.69 16.91 15.46
C LYS A 430 21.28 16.93 16.94
N GLY A 431 22.02 17.66 17.76
CA GLY A 431 21.77 17.79 19.18
C GLY A 431 22.76 18.74 19.85
N THR A 432 22.69 18.82 21.19
CA THR A 432 23.58 19.67 22.00
C THR A 432 24.97 19.07 22.19
N ASN A 433 25.08 17.74 22.07
CA ASN A 433 26.34 17.00 22.14
C ASN A 433 26.75 16.47 20.77
N ALA A 434 28.01 16.04 20.62
CA ALA A 434 28.48 15.33 19.43
C ALA A 434 27.95 13.88 19.39
N CYS A 435 27.69 13.36 18.19
CA CYS A 435 27.51 11.93 17.94
C CYS A 435 28.87 11.23 18.03
N LYS A 436 29.23 10.73 19.21
CA LYS A 436 30.58 10.25 19.51
C LYS A 436 30.65 8.73 19.50
N ILE A 437 31.61 8.18 18.75
CA ILE A 437 32.06 6.79 18.82
C ILE A 437 33.42 6.80 19.52
N ASP A 438 33.51 6.23 20.72
CA ASP A 438 34.73 6.21 21.53
C ASP A 438 35.35 4.80 21.54
N GLY A 439 36.54 4.65 20.95
CA GLY A 439 37.29 3.39 20.88
C GLY A 439 38.05 3.02 22.15
N LEU A 440 37.94 3.81 23.22
CA LEU A 440 38.52 3.52 24.54
C LEU A 440 40.05 3.29 24.52
N ASP A 441 40.74 3.96 23.61
CA ASP A 441 42.19 3.86 23.34
C ASP A 441 42.68 2.44 22.95
N LYS A 442 41.75 1.51 22.66
CA LYS A 442 42.06 0.08 22.49
C LYS A 442 41.46 -0.54 21.23
N TYR A 443 40.31 -0.05 20.76
CA TYR A 443 39.53 -0.72 19.74
C TYR A 443 39.53 0.00 18.41
N ASN A 444 39.46 -0.79 17.34
CA ASN A 444 39.14 -0.31 16.01
C ASN A 444 37.64 -0.45 15.75
N PRO A 445 36.86 0.64 15.71
CA PRO A 445 35.41 0.53 15.63
C PRO A 445 34.93 -0.03 14.29
N PHE A 446 35.63 0.24 13.18
CA PHE A 446 35.14 -0.14 11.85
C PHE A 446 36.20 -0.84 10.97
N VAL A 447 35.77 -1.92 10.34
CA VAL A 447 36.52 -2.59 9.27
C VAL A 447 35.64 -2.67 8.03
N VAL A 448 36.08 -2.09 6.92
CA VAL A 448 35.39 -2.22 5.63
C VAL A 448 36.06 -3.32 4.82
N SER A 449 35.29 -4.31 4.37
CA SER A 449 35.83 -5.45 3.64
C SER A 449 34.82 -6.02 2.65
N ASN A 450 35.28 -6.27 1.43
CA ASN A 450 34.52 -7.01 0.42
C ASN A 450 35.12 -8.42 0.24
N SER A 451 34.28 -9.45 0.34
CA SER A 451 34.69 -10.84 0.10
C SER A 451 34.91 -11.14 -1.40
N SER A 452 34.40 -10.31 -2.30
CA SER A 452 34.52 -10.44 -3.76
C SER A 452 34.90 -9.11 -4.42
N PRO A 453 36.15 -8.62 -4.22
CA PRO A 453 36.56 -7.28 -4.62
C PRO A 453 36.73 -7.15 -6.14
N ALA A 454 36.05 -6.16 -6.75
CA ALA A 454 36.25 -5.75 -8.14
C ALA A 454 36.08 -4.23 -8.29
N THR A 455 36.55 -3.65 -9.40
CA THR A 455 36.50 -2.20 -9.63
C THR A 455 35.09 -1.64 -9.73
N ASP A 456 34.18 -2.42 -10.29
CA ASP A 456 32.74 -2.15 -10.45
C ASP A 456 31.90 -2.68 -9.27
N ASN A 457 32.51 -3.46 -8.38
CA ASN A 457 31.89 -4.03 -7.19
C ASN A 457 32.63 -3.59 -5.92
N ARG A 458 32.61 -2.28 -5.60
CA ARG A 458 33.15 -1.77 -4.33
C ARG A 458 32.02 -1.57 -3.32
N ILE A 459 32.24 -2.02 -2.08
CA ILE A 459 31.34 -1.74 -0.95
C ILE A 459 31.48 -0.26 -0.57
N LYS A 460 30.36 0.46 -0.55
CA LYS A 460 30.31 1.88 -0.22
C LYS A 460 29.98 2.07 1.26
N PHE A 461 30.97 2.48 2.04
CA PHE A 461 30.77 2.93 3.41
C PHE A 461 30.75 4.44 3.46
N ARG A 462 29.61 5.03 3.89
CA ARG A 462 29.48 6.46 4.13
C ARG A 462 29.39 6.76 5.62
N LEU A 463 30.18 7.72 6.09
CA LEU A 463 30.13 8.23 7.44
C LEU A 463 29.94 9.74 7.41
N ILE A 464 28.84 10.23 7.97
CA ILE A 464 28.44 11.63 7.84
C ILE A 464 28.08 12.21 9.20
N GLY A 465 28.71 13.30 9.62
CA GLY A 465 28.32 14.00 10.85
C GLY A 465 28.61 13.24 12.15
N VAL A 466 29.57 12.31 12.14
CA VAL A 466 29.94 11.48 13.30
C VAL A 466 31.35 11.83 13.79
N SER A 467 31.53 11.78 15.11
CA SER A 467 32.78 12.04 15.80
C SER A 467 33.42 10.71 16.25
N ILE A 468 34.64 10.38 15.81
CA ILE A 468 35.36 9.14 16.18
C ILE A 468 36.59 9.45 17.04
N TYR A 469 36.60 8.93 18.27
CA TYR A 469 37.51 9.33 19.33
C TYR A 469 38.29 8.14 19.87
N ASN A 470 39.58 8.35 20.19
CA ASN A 470 40.40 7.40 20.95
C ASN A 470 40.39 5.96 20.39
N CYS A 471 40.48 5.78 19.08
CA CYS A 471 40.45 4.47 18.42
C CYS A 471 41.85 3.99 18.00
N THR A 472 41.98 2.68 17.71
CA THR A 472 43.25 2.08 17.27
C THR A 472 43.20 1.06 16.12
N PRO A 473 43.22 1.47 14.83
CA PRO A 473 42.91 2.79 14.24
C PRO A 473 41.40 3.11 14.31
N ALA A 474 40.95 4.24 13.74
CA ALA A 474 39.52 4.59 13.70
C ALA A 474 38.75 3.83 12.60
N ILE A 475 39.35 3.66 11.42
CA ILE A 475 38.75 2.90 10.32
C ILE A 475 39.84 2.10 9.62
N LEU A 476 39.62 0.80 9.47
CA LEU A 476 40.43 -0.08 8.63
C LEU A 476 39.70 -0.34 7.31
N VAL A 477 40.37 -0.11 6.18
CA VAL A 477 39.80 -0.28 4.84
C VAL A 477 40.55 -1.39 4.10
N ASN A 478 39.86 -2.45 3.69
CA ASN A 478 40.43 -3.53 2.88
C ASN A 478 40.04 -3.41 1.39
N GLU A 479 40.59 -4.28 0.55
CA GLU A 479 40.33 -4.32 -0.90
C GLU A 479 38.83 -4.39 -1.23
N GLY A 480 38.44 -3.76 -2.36
CA GLY A 480 37.06 -3.71 -2.82
C GLY A 480 36.16 -2.76 -2.02
N SER A 481 36.74 -1.69 -1.45
CA SER A 481 36.03 -0.74 -0.60
C SER A 481 36.07 0.69 -1.17
N ALA A 482 34.96 1.41 -1.01
CA ALA A 482 34.83 2.82 -1.29
C ALA A 482 34.36 3.56 -0.02
N LEU A 483 35.23 4.40 0.53
CA LEU A 483 34.98 5.13 1.77
C LEU A 483 34.60 6.58 1.44
N TYR A 484 33.51 7.07 2.03
CA TYR A 484 33.06 8.45 1.91
C TYR A 484 32.84 9.03 3.31
N ILE A 485 33.57 10.08 3.65
CA ILE A 485 33.54 10.70 4.96
C ILE A 485 33.23 12.17 4.77
N ASP A 486 32.20 12.65 5.47
CA ASP A 486 31.81 14.05 5.40
C ASP A 486 31.40 14.61 6.76
N LYS A 487 31.77 15.86 7.06
CA LYS A 487 31.45 16.53 8.34
C LYS A 487 31.81 15.70 9.58
N CYS A 488 32.87 14.89 9.52
CA CYS A 488 33.27 14.04 10.64
C CYS A 488 34.37 14.70 11.47
N VAL A 489 34.50 14.27 12.73
CA VAL A 489 35.59 14.71 13.61
C VAL A 489 36.37 13.50 14.12
N PHE A 490 37.64 13.41 13.80
CA PHE A 490 38.55 12.37 14.27
C PHE A 490 39.47 12.95 15.33
N ARG A 491 39.40 12.44 16.58
CA ARG A 491 40.16 13.01 17.70
C ARG A 491 40.86 11.98 18.56
N GLY A 492 42.14 12.20 18.87
CA GLY A 492 42.87 11.37 19.82
C GLY A 492 43.11 9.93 19.35
N ASN A 493 42.80 9.60 18.10
CA ASN A 493 43.00 8.26 17.55
C ASN A 493 44.51 7.97 17.41
N SER A 494 44.91 6.71 17.54
CA SER A 494 46.32 6.29 17.42
C SER A 494 46.43 4.96 16.68
N HIS A 495 47.61 4.60 16.18
CA HIS A 495 47.80 3.24 15.65
C HIS A 495 49.24 2.75 15.92
N PRO A 496 49.49 2.16 17.10
CA PRO A 496 50.84 1.91 17.60
C PRO A 496 51.60 0.78 16.87
N ALA A 497 50.89 -0.17 16.26
CA ALA A 497 51.45 -1.38 15.65
C ALA A 497 52.44 -1.13 14.49
N HIS A 498 52.49 0.07 13.93
CA HIS A 498 53.34 0.42 12.78
C HIS A 498 54.46 1.40 13.12
N HIS A 499 55.02 1.32 14.34
CA HIS A 499 56.02 2.28 14.86
C HIS A 499 55.56 3.72 14.74
N HIS A 500 54.27 3.96 15.01
CA HIS A 500 53.54 5.23 14.85
C HIS A 500 53.16 5.61 13.41
N LYS A 501 53.61 4.88 12.37
CA LYS A 501 53.23 5.14 10.96
C LYS A 501 51.76 4.81 10.67
N GLY A 502 51.07 4.26 11.66
CA GLY A 502 49.69 3.91 11.56
C GLY A 502 48.83 5.17 11.41
N CYS A 503 47.69 4.99 10.75
CA CYS A 503 46.82 6.09 10.35
C CYS A 503 45.50 6.03 11.09
N CYS A 504 44.87 7.19 11.34
CA CYS A 504 43.50 7.25 11.82
C CYS A 504 42.56 6.49 10.86
N ILE A 505 42.68 6.75 9.56
CA ILE A 505 42.07 5.98 8.48
C ILE A 505 43.18 5.17 7.82
N TYR A 506 43.15 3.85 8.00
CA TYR A 506 44.19 2.96 7.55
C TYR A 506 43.69 2.03 6.44
N THR A 507 44.16 2.26 5.22
CA THR A 507 43.91 1.35 4.10
C THR A 507 44.95 0.23 4.12
N ARG A 508 44.53 -1.02 4.36
CA ARG A 508 45.43 -2.16 4.50
C ARG A 508 46.15 -2.43 3.20
N ASN A 509 47.47 -2.58 3.29
CA ASN A 509 48.34 -2.93 2.18
C ASN A 509 48.76 -4.41 2.29
N THR A 510 48.32 -5.25 1.35
CA THR A 510 48.64 -6.68 1.27
C THR A 510 49.82 -6.98 0.34
N ASP A 511 50.11 -6.11 -0.64
CA ASP A 511 51.15 -6.28 -1.66
C ASP A 511 51.84 -4.94 -2.04
N PHE A 512 53.14 -4.85 -1.73
CA PHE A 512 53.97 -3.67 -2.00
C PHE A 512 54.27 -3.42 -3.49
N THR A 513 53.84 -4.30 -4.41
CA THR A 513 53.97 -4.12 -5.87
C THR A 513 52.75 -3.42 -6.51
N ASN A 514 51.62 -3.43 -5.80
CA ASN A 514 50.40 -2.61 -6.01
C ASN A 514 49.70 -2.64 -7.39
N LYS A 515 49.46 -3.85 -7.92
CA LYS A 515 48.63 -4.06 -9.12
C LYS A 515 47.12 -3.78 -8.92
N GLN A 516 46.64 -3.73 -7.68
CA GLN A 516 45.21 -3.66 -7.34
C GLN A 516 44.76 -2.34 -6.70
N HIS A 517 45.57 -1.27 -6.82
CA HIS A 517 45.23 0.02 -6.23
C HIS A 517 43.88 0.57 -6.73
N ASN A 518 43.45 0.21 -7.94
CA ASN A 518 42.15 0.56 -8.50
C ASN A 518 40.96 -0.07 -7.75
N LEU A 519 41.15 -1.01 -6.82
CA LEU A 519 40.08 -1.60 -6.02
C LEU A 519 39.69 -0.76 -4.79
N PHE A 520 40.34 0.39 -4.60
CA PHE A 520 40.12 1.29 -3.48
C PHE A 520 39.67 2.67 -3.97
N GLN A 521 38.77 3.28 -3.19
CA GLN A 521 38.38 4.68 -3.38
C GLN A 521 38.15 5.34 -2.01
N THR A 522 38.63 6.56 -1.80
CA THR A 522 38.39 7.32 -0.55
C THR A 522 38.08 8.78 -0.83
N HIS A 523 36.97 9.27 -0.27
CA HIS A 523 36.57 10.68 -0.35
C HIS A 523 36.40 11.20 1.07
N VAL A 524 37.13 12.26 1.43
CA VAL A 524 37.04 12.90 2.75
C VAL A 524 36.82 14.39 2.56
N THR A 525 35.67 14.87 3.01
CA THR A 525 35.25 16.26 2.84
C THR A 525 34.79 16.90 4.14
N ASN A 526 34.96 18.21 4.26
CA ASN A 526 34.46 19.04 5.38
C ASN A 526 34.74 18.46 6.78
N SER A 527 35.81 17.68 6.93
CA SER A 527 36.07 16.88 8.13
C SER A 527 37.26 17.44 8.91
N THR A 528 37.28 17.19 10.21
CA THR A 528 38.33 17.66 11.11
C THR A 528 39.12 16.50 11.70
N PHE A 529 40.44 16.55 11.56
CA PHE A 529 41.36 15.63 12.21
C PHE A 529 42.12 16.40 13.28
N TYR A 530 41.92 16.05 14.55
CA TYR A 530 42.40 16.83 15.68
C TYR A 530 43.20 15.97 16.66
N ASN A 531 44.48 16.30 16.83
CA ASN A 531 45.34 15.67 17.83
C ASN A 531 45.28 14.12 17.76
N ASN A 532 45.38 13.54 16.56
CA ASN A 532 45.58 12.10 16.40
C ASN A 532 47.09 11.79 16.44
N VAL A 533 47.48 10.60 16.93
CA VAL A 533 48.86 10.13 16.97
C VAL A 533 49.22 9.49 15.63
N GLY A 534 50.34 9.90 15.04
CA GLY A 534 50.81 9.39 13.74
C GLY A 534 50.25 10.18 12.56
N ASN A 535 50.02 9.49 11.45
CA ASN A 535 49.46 10.05 10.22
C ASN A 535 47.92 10.04 10.29
N GLU A 536 47.24 10.94 9.59
CA GLU A 536 45.77 10.93 9.57
C GLU A 536 45.25 9.86 8.60
N ILE A 537 45.79 9.78 7.39
CA ILE A 537 45.22 8.96 6.31
C ILE A 537 46.30 8.17 5.57
N GLN A 538 46.14 6.85 5.45
CA GLN A 538 46.87 6.04 4.46
C GLN A 538 45.98 5.82 3.24
N SER A 539 46.45 6.30 2.09
CA SER A 539 45.73 6.25 0.82
C SER A 539 46.31 5.20 -0.11
N ILE A 540 45.43 4.35 -0.64
CA ILE A 540 45.66 3.47 -1.79
C ILE A 540 44.53 3.72 -2.78
N GLY A 541 44.84 3.78 -4.07
CA GLY A 541 43.86 3.98 -5.13
C GLY A 541 43.55 5.44 -5.40
N GLU A 542 42.32 5.71 -5.82
CA GLU A 542 41.84 7.07 -6.05
C GLU A 542 41.37 7.69 -4.74
N SER A 543 41.89 8.86 -4.38
CA SER A 543 41.49 9.55 -3.17
C SER A 543 41.31 11.05 -3.36
N HIS A 544 40.27 11.61 -2.74
CA HIS A 544 39.94 13.03 -2.79
C HIS A 544 39.80 13.56 -1.36
N LEU A 545 40.62 14.55 -1.02
CA LEU A 545 40.68 15.18 0.29
C LEU A 545 40.39 16.67 0.11
N ASP A 546 39.16 17.09 0.44
CA ASP A 546 38.68 18.44 0.11
C ASP A 546 38.10 19.17 1.33
N HIS A 547 38.41 20.46 1.51
CA HIS A 547 37.82 21.31 2.57
C HIS A 547 37.98 20.76 4.01
N ASN A 548 39.05 20.03 4.29
CA ASN A 548 39.29 19.46 5.62
C ASN A 548 40.18 20.36 6.51
N LEU A 549 40.03 20.21 7.82
CA LEU A 549 40.90 20.81 8.83
C LEU A 549 41.77 19.73 9.51
N PHE A 550 43.07 19.80 9.30
CA PHE A 550 44.07 18.98 9.97
C PHE A 550 44.73 19.83 11.06
N ARG A 551 44.38 19.60 12.32
CA ARG A 551 44.84 20.39 13.46
C ARG A 551 45.59 19.53 14.48
N THR A 552 46.77 19.97 14.89
CA THR A 552 47.49 19.39 16.02
C THR A 552 48.12 20.51 16.83
N ASP A 553 47.67 20.70 18.06
CA ASP A 553 48.14 21.78 18.94
C ASP A 553 48.78 21.28 20.23
N ASN A 554 48.79 19.96 20.44
CA ASN A 554 49.48 19.33 21.55
C ASN A 554 50.58 18.41 21.03
N SER A 555 51.80 18.70 21.45
CA SER A 555 53.02 18.05 20.96
C SER A 555 53.10 16.56 21.31
N LYS A 556 52.36 16.07 22.30
CA LYS A 556 52.32 14.62 22.63
C LYS A 556 51.76 13.74 21.50
N TYR A 557 51.01 14.34 20.58
CA TYR A 557 50.45 13.66 19.42
C TYR A 557 51.40 13.67 18.20
N LEU A 558 52.61 14.23 18.35
CA LEU A 558 53.63 14.33 17.32
C LEU A 558 54.83 13.40 17.64
N MET A 559 54.88 12.21 17.02
CA MET A 559 55.97 11.21 17.21
C MET A 559 56.90 11.10 15.98
N GLN A 560 58.17 10.70 16.11
CA GLN A 560 59.19 10.73 15.04
C GLN A 560 59.20 9.55 14.05
N PRO A 561 59.73 9.79 12.82
CA PRO A 561 59.43 10.86 11.87
C PRO A 561 58.46 10.32 10.81
N GLU A 562 57.36 11.03 10.55
CA GLU A 562 56.21 10.50 9.78
C GLU A 562 55.44 11.60 9.05
N PRO A 563 54.78 11.29 7.92
CA PRO A 563 53.77 12.16 7.34
C PRO A 563 52.68 12.46 8.38
N LYS A 564 52.19 13.71 8.40
CA LYS A 564 51.10 14.07 9.31
C LYS A 564 49.73 13.89 8.69
N VAL A 565 49.51 14.33 7.46
CA VAL A 565 48.17 14.37 6.85
C VAL A 565 47.88 13.12 6.03
N VAL A 566 48.70 12.81 5.03
CA VAL A 566 48.44 11.69 4.14
C VAL A 566 49.70 10.95 3.71
N SER A 567 49.63 9.63 3.66
CA SER A 567 50.64 8.75 3.08
C SER A 567 50.04 8.07 1.85
N VAL A 568 50.54 8.40 0.66
CA VAL A 568 50.06 7.88 -0.62
C VAL A 568 50.93 6.70 -1.04
N VAL A 569 50.40 5.50 -0.89
CA VAL A 569 51.17 4.26 -1.11
C VAL A 569 51.13 3.82 -2.57
N ALA A 570 49.96 3.92 -3.23
CA ALA A 570 49.77 3.72 -4.67
C ALA A 570 48.49 4.41 -5.13
N GLY A 571 48.39 4.70 -6.43
CA GLY A 571 47.28 5.46 -6.99
C GLY A 571 47.51 6.97 -6.92
N GLU A 572 46.44 7.74 -6.76
CA GLU A 572 46.46 9.19 -6.84
C GLU A 572 45.59 9.84 -5.76
N VAL A 573 46.16 10.82 -5.07
CA VAL A 573 45.45 11.72 -4.15
C VAL A 573 45.26 13.08 -4.79
N THR A 574 44.02 13.55 -4.81
CA THR A 574 43.65 14.96 -4.99
C THR A 574 43.50 15.62 -3.62
N TYR A 575 44.16 16.75 -3.41
CA TYR A 575 44.22 17.50 -2.16
C TYR A 575 43.98 18.99 -2.43
N LYS A 576 42.79 19.50 -2.10
CA LYS A 576 42.39 20.90 -2.36
C LYS A 576 41.57 21.54 -1.24
N TYR A 577 41.67 22.86 -1.10
CA TYR A 577 40.94 23.69 -0.12
C TYR A 577 41.11 23.25 1.35
N ASN A 578 42.15 22.49 1.67
CA ASN A 578 42.39 22.02 3.03
C ASN A 578 43.21 23.01 3.86
N LYS A 579 43.05 22.91 5.17
CA LYS A 579 43.76 23.68 6.19
C LYS A 579 44.59 22.74 7.06
N SER A 580 45.89 22.98 7.16
CA SER A 580 46.80 22.19 8.02
C SER A 580 47.50 23.08 9.05
N HIS A 581 47.05 23.00 10.29
CA HIS A 581 47.58 23.73 11.45
C HIS A 581 48.28 22.77 12.41
N ILE A 582 49.60 22.71 12.36
CA ILE A 582 50.42 21.92 13.28
C ILE A 582 51.18 22.91 14.16
N LYS A 583 50.70 23.13 15.37
CA LYS A 583 51.27 24.05 16.35
C LYS A 583 52.09 23.29 17.38
N ILE A 584 53.39 23.56 17.39
CA ILE A 584 54.32 23.02 18.37
C ILE A 584 54.56 24.10 19.42
N THR A 585 53.96 23.96 20.60
CA THR A 585 54.14 24.90 21.72
C THR A 585 55.55 24.78 22.34
N ASP A 586 56.01 25.81 23.05
CA ASP A 586 57.34 25.89 23.71
C ASP A 586 57.57 24.88 24.86
N LYS A 587 56.69 23.89 25.07
CA LYS A 587 56.84 22.88 26.13
C LYS A 587 58.00 21.93 25.84
N GLU A 588 58.81 21.68 26.85
CA GLU A 588 59.94 20.76 26.82
C GLU A 588 59.44 19.32 26.61
N MET A 589 60.01 18.62 25.62
CA MET A 589 59.66 17.24 25.31
C MET A 589 60.77 16.30 25.78
N THR A 590 60.39 15.19 26.40
CA THR A 590 61.29 14.31 27.16
C THR A 590 61.99 13.23 26.32
N SER A 591 61.72 13.10 25.00
CA SER A 591 62.35 12.09 24.15
C SER A 591 62.35 12.47 22.65
N ASN A 592 63.01 11.66 21.80
CA ASN A 592 63.23 11.81 20.34
C ASN A 592 61.96 12.18 19.55
N HIS A 593 61.53 13.44 19.61
CA HIS A 593 60.38 14.00 18.89
C HIS A 593 60.91 14.97 17.82
N SER A 594 60.47 14.84 16.55
CA SER A 594 60.97 15.64 15.42
C SER A 594 59.91 16.68 15.26
N TYR A 595 60.36 17.91 15.45
CA TYR A 595 59.56 19.11 15.30
C TYR A 595 59.20 19.37 13.82
N ALA A 596 59.73 18.57 12.88
CA ALA A 596 59.49 18.69 11.47
C ALA A 596 58.60 17.52 11.01
N LYS A 597 57.41 17.83 10.47
CA LYS A 597 56.46 16.87 9.91
C LYS A 597 56.22 17.17 8.43
N ALA A 598 56.32 16.16 7.57
CA ALA A 598 55.89 16.28 6.18
C ALA A 598 54.36 16.30 6.15
N LEU A 599 53.75 17.18 5.35
CA LEU A 599 52.30 17.17 5.15
C LEU A 599 51.87 15.85 4.50
N ALA A 600 52.53 15.50 3.39
CA ALA A 600 52.28 14.28 2.66
C ALA A 600 53.57 13.47 2.41
N TYR A 601 53.42 12.15 2.28
CA TYR A 601 54.45 11.24 1.81
C TYR A 601 53.95 10.50 0.56
N VAL A 602 54.74 10.44 -0.51
CA VAL A 602 54.34 9.82 -1.78
C VAL A 602 55.31 8.70 -2.15
N TYR A 603 54.82 7.46 -2.25
CA TYR A 603 55.60 6.29 -2.66
C TYR A 603 55.90 6.28 -4.17
N ARG A 604 56.92 5.51 -4.59
CA ARG A 604 57.46 5.49 -5.98
C ARG A 604 56.41 5.31 -7.09
N GLY A 605 55.32 4.57 -6.82
CA GLY A 605 54.24 4.29 -7.77
C GLY A 605 52.97 5.12 -7.56
N ALA A 606 53.03 6.17 -6.74
CA ALA A 606 51.89 6.99 -6.38
C ALA A 606 52.00 8.42 -6.94
N LYS A 607 50.88 9.15 -6.90
CA LYS A 607 50.80 10.56 -7.28
C LYS A 607 50.08 11.38 -6.22
N PHE A 608 50.51 12.62 -6.07
CA PHE A 608 49.83 13.64 -5.27
C PHE A 608 49.56 14.84 -6.18
N ASN A 609 48.29 15.19 -6.38
CA ASN A 609 47.85 16.23 -7.30
C ASN A 609 48.53 16.12 -8.67
N GLY A 610 48.48 14.91 -9.26
CA GLY A 610 49.09 14.58 -10.56
C GLY A 610 50.62 14.40 -10.59
N ARG A 611 51.35 14.67 -9.50
CA ARG A 611 52.83 14.59 -9.46
C ARG A 611 53.32 13.36 -8.69
N GLY A 612 54.18 12.56 -9.32
CA GLY A 612 54.85 11.42 -8.69
C GLY A 612 56.22 11.78 -8.08
N PRO A 613 56.87 10.88 -7.31
CA PRO A 613 58.07 11.23 -6.53
C PRO A 613 59.24 11.76 -7.37
N ASN A 614 59.45 11.23 -8.58
CA ASN A 614 60.53 11.68 -9.46
C ASN A 614 60.35 13.14 -9.94
N GLN A 615 59.11 13.64 -9.93
CA GLN A 615 58.75 15.01 -10.28
C GLN A 615 58.79 15.96 -9.06
N LEU A 616 59.10 15.43 -7.88
CA LEU A 616 59.18 16.17 -6.61
C LEU A 616 60.65 16.39 -6.14
N TYR A 617 61.66 16.08 -6.97
CA TYR A 617 63.09 16.27 -6.62
C TYR A 617 63.64 17.66 -7.02
N GLY A 618 63.97 18.53 -6.06
CA GLY A 618 64.62 19.85 -6.27
C GLY A 618 63.95 20.95 -5.45
N ASP A 619 64.17 22.24 -5.78
CA ASP A 619 63.38 23.40 -5.28
C ASP A 619 61.89 23.34 -5.70
N MET A 620 61.40 22.14 -6.04
CA MET A 620 60.12 21.82 -6.65
C MET A 620 59.05 21.64 -5.59
N THR A 621 58.12 22.56 -5.64
CA THR A 621 57.03 22.81 -4.71
C THR A 621 55.98 21.73 -4.86
N LEU A 622 55.51 21.13 -3.77
CA LEU A 622 54.28 20.34 -3.86
C LEU A 622 53.19 21.23 -4.51
N PRO A 623 52.39 20.71 -5.48
CA PRO A 623 51.22 21.40 -6.03
C PRO A 623 50.13 21.51 -4.97
N LEU A 624 50.40 22.29 -3.93
CA LEU A 624 49.61 22.38 -2.71
C LEU A 624 48.95 23.75 -2.61
N TYR A 625 49.63 24.79 -3.08
CA TYR A 625 49.15 26.17 -3.10
C TYR A 625 48.81 26.56 -4.53
N ASP A 626 48.17 27.72 -4.68
CA ASP A 626 47.71 28.29 -5.96
C ASP A 626 46.58 27.48 -6.63
N ASP A 627 46.04 28.05 -7.71
CA ASP A 627 45.04 27.41 -8.56
C ASP A 627 45.56 26.09 -9.15
N PRO A 628 44.78 25.00 -9.17
CA PRO A 628 43.41 24.85 -8.65
C PRO A 628 43.31 24.27 -7.23
N TRP A 629 44.37 24.30 -6.44
CA TRP A 629 44.48 23.55 -5.17
C TRP A 629 44.11 24.37 -3.92
N TYR A 630 44.51 25.65 -3.84
CA TYR A 630 44.09 26.59 -2.79
C TYR A 630 44.22 26.11 -1.32
N ASN A 631 45.19 25.25 -0.98
CA ASN A 631 45.37 24.78 0.40
C ASN A 631 46.13 25.81 1.27
N GLN A 632 46.03 25.66 2.59
CA GLN A 632 46.67 26.53 3.59
C GLN A 632 47.43 25.70 4.64
N ALA A 633 48.76 25.87 4.76
CA ALA A 633 49.58 25.13 5.72
C ALA A 633 50.82 25.91 6.18
N TYR A 634 51.43 25.49 7.31
CA TYR A 634 52.58 26.16 7.96
C TYR A 634 53.82 25.30 8.12
N THR A 635 53.72 23.99 7.86
CA THR A 635 54.77 23.06 8.30
C THR A 635 55.79 22.83 7.20
N TYR A 636 57.06 23.06 7.54
CA TYR A 636 58.24 22.75 6.73
C TYR A 636 59.01 21.58 7.33
N ALA A 637 59.24 20.54 6.54
CA ALA A 637 60.13 19.45 6.90
C ALA A 637 60.82 18.86 5.67
N ILE A 638 62.13 19.02 5.59
CA ILE A 638 63.00 18.14 4.81
C ILE A 638 63.40 17.01 5.76
N TYR A 639 63.07 15.75 5.44
CA TYR A 639 63.46 14.63 6.28
C TYR A 639 64.18 13.53 5.49
N TYR A 640 65.19 12.95 6.12
CA TYR A 640 65.98 11.82 5.61
C TYR A 640 65.57 10.56 6.38
N TYR A 641 65.10 9.52 5.70
CA TYR A 641 64.82 8.23 6.33
C TYR A 641 66.06 7.31 6.27
N PRO A 642 66.83 7.15 7.37
CA PRO A 642 67.98 6.27 7.39
C PRO A 642 67.61 4.78 7.49
N TYR A 643 66.36 4.44 7.83
CA TYR A 643 65.94 3.06 8.15
C TYR A 643 65.35 2.26 6.98
N LEU A 644 65.34 2.82 5.76
CA LEU A 644 64.93 2.08 4.56
C LEU A 644 66.17 1.54 3.84
N HIS A 645 66.09 0.32 3.33
CA HIS A 645 67.19 -0.40 2.63
C HIS A 645 67.83 0.39 1.47
N ARG A 646 67.15 1.46 1.00
CA ARG A 646 67.72 2.56 0.22
C ARG A 646 67.26 3.89 0.83
N PRO A 647 68.17 4.76 1.30
CA PRO A 647 67.78 6.07 1.82
C PRO A 647 67.13 6.88 0.70
N THR A 648 65.83 7.14 0.85
CA THR A 648 65.06 7.94 -0.10
C THR A 648 65.00 9.37 0.45
N LYS A 649 65.62 10.32 -0.25
CA LYS A 649 65.41 11.75 0.01
C LYS A 649 63.99 12.07 -0.45
N ILE A 650 63.11 12.44 0.47
CA ILE A 650 61.76 12.93 0.13
C ILE A 650 61.68 14.36 0.65
N VAL A 651 61.70 15.28 -0.31
CA VAL A 651 61.65 16.73 -0.09
C VAL A 651 60.26 17.18 -0.48
N CYS A 652 59.52 17.73 0.48
CA CYS A 652 58.20 18.30 0.25
C CYS A 652 58.18 19.69 0.90
N SER A 653 58.82 20.68 0.26
CA SER A 653 58.71 22.07 0.67
C SER A 653 57.56 22.77 -0.06
N PRO A 654 56.83 23.67 0.61
CA PRO A 654 55.92 24.61 -0.04
C PRO A 654 56.66 25.57 -1.01
N ARG A 655 55.90 26.32 -1.83
CA ARG A 655 56.44 27.31 -2.77
C ARG A 655 56.83 28.59 -2.06
N LYS A 656 58.12 28.96 -2.18
CA LYS A 656 58.72 30.18 -1.64
C LYS A 656 57.83 31.41 -1.90
N GLY A 657 57.40 32.08 -0.83
CA GLY A 657 56.63 33.32 -0.86
C GLY A 657 55.13 33.16 -0.62
N PHE A 658 54.62 31.93 -0.59
CA PHE A 658 53.19 31.64 -0.38
C PHE A 658 52.89 31.06 1.00
N GLU A 659 53.90 30.92 1.85
CA GLU A 659 53.78 30.32 3.16
C GLU A 659 53.48 31.37 4.23
N ARG A 660 52.57 31.04 5.14
CA ARG A 660 52.12 32.01 6.15
C ARG A 660 53.08 32.18 7.36
N LYS A 661 54.18 31.42 7.48
CA LYS A 661 55.44 31.62 8.28
C LYS A 661 56.17 30.28 8.56
N SER A 662 57.45 30.34 8.95
CA SER A 662 58.34 29.19 9.17
C SER A 662 58.14 28.42 10.50
N THR A 663 58.36 27.10 10.46
CA THR A 663 58.33 26.19 11.63
C THR A 663 59.73 25.84 12.12
N GLY A 664 59.87 25.75 13.45
CA GLY A 664 61.13 25.47 14.12
C GLY A 664 61.40 23.99 14.38
N HIS A 665 62.68 23.64 14.46
CA HIS A 665 63.26 22.38 14.92
C HIS A 665 63.86 22.47 16.36
N GLY A 666 63.85 21.38 17.11
CA GLY A 666 64.46 21.31 18.44
C GLY A 666 65.12 19.97 18.68
N SER A 667 66.31 19.97 19.28
CA SER A 667 66.83 18.84 20.03
C SER A 667 66.98 19.25 21.50
N SER A 668 67.17 18.27 22.39
CA SER A 668 67.42 18.48 23.82
C SER A 668 68.63 19.37 24.12
N SER A 669 69.52 19.60 23.15
CA SER A 669 70.73 20.42 23.31
C SER A 669 70.81 21.64 22.39
N LYS A 670 70.05 21.70 21.28
CA LYS A 670 70.09 22.79 20.29
C LYS A 670 68.73 23.01 19.63
N ARG A 671 68.21 24.24 19.68
CA ARG A 671 67.02 24.63 18.90
C ARG A 671 67.46 25.21 17.56
N TRP A 672 66.89 24.72 16.49
CA TRP A 672 67.18 25.14 15.12
C TRP A 672 65.88 25.58 14.48
N ILE A 673 65.81 26.56 13.61
CA ILE A 673 64.56 26.87 12.91
C ILE A 673 64.85 27.02 11.43
N PHE A 674 63.91 26.63 10.58
CA PHE A 674 63.93 27.14 9.22
C PHE A 674 63.59 28.62 9.32
N TYR A 675 64.47 29.52 8.89
CA TYR A 675 64.21 30.96 8.96
C TYR A 675 63.15 31.36 7.91
N ASP A 676 63.23 30.76 6.74
CA ASP A 676 62.48 31.08 5.52
C ASP A 676 62.07 29.84 4.71
N GLY A 677 62.08 28.66 5.34
CA GLY A 677 61.79 27.38 4.67
C GLY A 677 62.98 26.70 4.01
N TYR A 678 64.13 27.39 3.88
CA TYR A 678 65.34 26.86 3.23
C TYR A 678 66.56 26.87 4.15
N TYR A 679 66.76 27.94 4.93
CA TYR A 679 67.93 28.09 5.78
C TYR A 679 67.68 27.63 7.22
N PHE A 680 68.51 26.68 7.67
CA PHE A 680 68.53 26.21 9.05
C PHE A 680 69.34 27.17 9.91
N ILE A 681 68.70 27.95 10.77
CA ILE A 681 69.37 28.87 11.70
C ILE A 681 69.27 28.36 13.14
N ARG A 682 70.30 28.61 13.95
CA ARG A 682 70.27 28.28 15.37
C ARG A 682 69.38 29.28 16.10
N ARG A 683 68.39 28.81 16.87
CA ARG A 683 67.51 29.64 17.69
C ARG A 683 68.00 29.64 19.13
N GLU A 684 68.26 30.83 19.68
CA GLU A 684 68.54 30.99 21.10
C GLU A 684 67.29 30.67 21.95
N GLN A 685 67.50 30.15 23.16
CA GLN A 685 66.41 29.83 24.09
C GLN A 685 65.58 31.09 24.40
N GLY A 686 64.25 30.96 24.45
CA GLY A 686 63.36 31.96 25.07
C GLY A 686 62.55 32.88 24.13
N LYS A 687 62.82 32.96 22.83
CA LYS A 687 62.01 33.77 21.89
C LYS A 687 61.04 32.89 21.10
N GLY A 688 59.95 32.43 21.71
CA GLY A 688 58.84 31.72 21.05
C GLY A 688 58.20 32.58 19.95
N ASN A 689 57.76 31.96 18.85
CA ASN A 689 57.03 32.67 17.79
C ASN A 689 55.56 32.72 18.25
N LYS A 690 55.21 33.78 18.99
CA LYS A 690 53.86 33.94 19.57
C LYS A 690 52.80 34.31 18.53
N ASN A 691 53.20 34.60 17.30
CA ASN A 691 52.29 34.95 16.22
C ASN A 691 51.67 33.67 15.66
N ASP A 692 50.40 33.41 16.01
CA ASP A 692 49.53 32.44 15.35
C ASP A 692 48.67 33.18 14.32
N PRO A 693 48.99 33.08 13.02
CA PRO A 693 48.28 33.78 11.95
C PRO A 693 46.90 33.20 11.60
N TRP A 694 46.43 32.17 12.31
CA TRP A 694 45.04 31.72 12.22
C TRP A 694 44.19 32.37 13.29
N THR A 695 42.97 32.73 12.91
CA THR A 695 41.94 33.14 13.86
C THR A 695 41.38 31.92 14.61
N SER A 696 40.82 32.15 15.79
CA SER A 696 40.10 31.12 16.55
C SER A 696 38.96 30.50 15.76
N THR A 697 38.27 31.30 14.94
CA THR A 697 37.16 30.85 14.08
C THR A 697 37.63 29.90 12.98
N GLU A 698 38.78 30.17 12.33
CA GLU A 698 39.31 29.28 11.29
C GLU A 698 39.75 27.91 11.80
N LEU A 699 40.06 27.81 13.10
CA LEU A 699 40.49 26.59 13.76
C LEU A 699 39.39 25.94 14.60
N ALA A 700 38.17 26.49 14.58
CA ALA A 700 37.07 26.00 15.39
C ALA A 700 36.72 24.56 15.03
N ILE A 701 36.67 23.70 16.05
CA ILE A 701 36.23 22.31 15.89
C ILE A 701 34.72 22.31 16.13
N PRO A 702 33.90 21.83 15.19
CA PRO A 702 32.46 21.82 15.35
C PRO A 702 32.05 20.92 16.54
N VAL A 703 31.14 21.43 17.38
CA VAL A 703 30.66 20.73 18.58
C VAL A 703 29.61 19.67 18.23
N ASN A 704 28.80 19.93 17.20
CA ASN A 704 27.87 18.97 16.62
C ASN A 704 27.94 19.08 15.10
N THR A 705 28.13 17.95 14.43
CA THR A 705 28.15 17.85 12.96
C THR A 705 27.02 16.98 12.41
N GLY A 706 26.10 16.56 13.27
CA GLY A 706 24.95 15.75 12.90
C GLY A 706 24.05 16.48 11.91
N ILE A 707 23.59 15.74 10.90
CA ILE A 707 22.85 16.30 9.78
C ILE A 707 21.37 15.92 9.79
N TYR A 708 20.94 15.02 10.67
CA TYR A 708 19.57 14.55 10.79
C TYR A 708 18.93 15.04 12.10
N ASP A 709 17.80 15.74 11.99
CA ASP A 709 17.03 16.26 13.13
C ASP A 709 15.97 15.24 13.55
N SER A 710 16.19 14.59 14.68
CA SER A 710 15.33 13.50 15.16
C SER A 710 13.97 13.98 15.68
N TYR A 711 13.83 15.27 16.00
CA TYR A 711 12.56 15.84 16.47
C TYR A 711 11.60 16.08 15.30
N TYR A 712 12.12 16.55 14.17
CA TYR A 712 11.34 16.80 12.96
C TYR A 712 11.35 15.63 11.96
N ASP A 713 12.15 14.58 12.19
CA ASP A 713 12.37 13.47 11.25
C ASP A 713 12.86 13.92 9.86
N GLU A 714 13.76 14.91 9.84
CA GLU A 714 14.20 15.59 8.62
C GLU A 714 15.72 15.79 8.58
N PHE A 715 16.27 15.89 7.37
CA PHE A 715 17.66 16.30 7.18
C PHE A 715 17.79 17.82 7.21
N THR A 716 18.75 18.30 7.98
CA THR A 716 19.07 19.74 8.15
C THR A 716 19.46 20.42 6.84
N GLN A 717 19.92 19.65 5.85
CA GLN A 717 20.29 20.13 4.53
C GLN A 717 19.76 19.14 3.48
N LYS A 718 19.03 19.67 2.49
CA LYS A 718 18.31 18.87 1.47
C LYS A 718 19.22 17.94 0.66
N GLU A 719 20.49 18.32 0.48
CA GLU A 719 21.47 17.54 -0.28
C GLU A 719 21.83 16.19 0.35
N TYR A 720 21.60 16.02 1.66
CA TYR A 720 21.79 14.74 2.34
C TYR A 720 20.51 13.93 2.48
N ASP A 721 19.35 14.49 2.16
CA ASP A 721 18.10 13.75 2.21
C ASP A 721 18.08 12.73 1.05
N PRO A 722 18.05 11.41 1.32
CA PRO A 722 18.07 10.41 0.27
C PRO A 722 16.77 10.36 -0.56
N ARG A 723 15.70 11.04 -0.13
CA ARG A 723 14.46 11.23 -0.91
C ARG A 723 14.61 12.32 -1.98
N LEU A 724 15.30 13.41 -1.63
CA LEU A 724 15.38 14.63 -2.45
C LEU A 724 16.68 14.70 -3.25
N SER A 725 17.76 14.14 -2.72
CA SER A 725 19.03 14.08 -3.41
C SER A 725 18.86 13.16 -4.63
N SER A 726 18.91 13.75 -5.82
CA SER A 726 19.16 13.01 -7.05
C SER A 726 20.61 12.52 -7.03
N TYR A 727 20.94 11.54 -6.18
CA TYR A 727 22.09 10.66 -6.40
C TYR A 727 21.79 9.62 -7.50
N LYS A 728 20.69 9.79 -8.24
CA LYS A 728 20.48 9.28 -9.59
C LYS A 728 21.06 10.28 -10.63
N THR A 729 22.16 9.85 -11.26
CA THR A 729 22.41 10.08 -12.70
C THR A 729 22.44 11.52 -13.25
N ARG A 730 23.25 12.43 -12.71
CA ARG A 730 23.80 13.56 -13.51
C ARG A 730 25.07 14.17 -12.91
N LYS A 731 26.18 13.95 -13.62
CA LYS A 731 27.45 14.68 -13.57
C LYS A 731 28.41 14.40 -12.40
N GLU A 732 29.16 13.31 -12.56
CA GLU A 732 30.62 13.49 -12.61
C GLU A 732 30.91 14.68 -13.57
N THR A 733 31.64 15.69 -13.10
CA THR A 733 31.90 17.00 -13.76
C THR A 733 30.74 18.02 -13.79
N LYS A 734 30.59 18.78 -12.69
CA LYS A 734 30.83 20.24 -12.66
C LYS A 734 30.60 20.77 -11.24
N PHE A 735 31.71 21.16 -10.61
CA PHE A 735 31.74 22.05 -9.45
C PHE A 735 30.84 23.27 -9.72
N MET A 736 30.01 23.64 -8.74
CA MET A 736 29.32 24.93 -8.76
C MET A 736 30.36 26.08 -8.71
N PRO A 737 30.05 27.21 -9.36
CA PRO A 737 30.95 28.36 -9.47
C PRO A 737 30.90 29.24 -8.22
N ASP A 738 32.03 29.88 -7.95
CA ASP A 738 32.26 31.19 -7.34
C ASP A 738 31.07 31.85 -6.63
N THR A 739 31.08 31.79 -5.29
CA THR A 739 30.99 32.98 -4.40
C THR A 739 31.29 32.52 -2.99
N TRP A 740 32.47 32.90 -2.44
CA TRP A 740 32.73 33.52 -1.13
C TRP A 740 34.23 33.86 -1.05
#